data_AF-A0A518BGF0-F1
#
_entry.id   AF-A0A518BGF0-F1
#
_cell.length_a   1.000
_cell.length_b   1.000
_cell.length_c   1.000
_cell.angle_alpha   90.00
_cell.angle_beta   90.00
_cell.angle_gamma   90.00
#
_symmetry.space_group_name_H-M   'P 1'
#
loop_
_entity.id
_entity.type
_entity.pdbx_description
1 polymer ?
#
loop_
_entity_poly.entity_id
_entity_poly.type
_entity_poly.pdbx_seq_one_letter_code
_entity_poly.pdbx_strand_id
1 'polypeptide(L)'
;MRITAASPTLATLALAGLVTLLPARAQLAPSATDQDPLGAPAETEQGATPAATQAPTVGDRRNQGLEREQMWAAPTAEDWAKPCLIPWERTFDDAIAVSLATGKPILACVNMDGEIASEHYAGVRYRQPEVASLYEPYVCVIASVYRHTPRDYDEQGRRIPCPRFGTVTCGEHILNEPELYDRFLDDVRVSPRHIMIELEGDEVYDVYYALDTASVFDTIREGIATRTREPYPDTGNDRPLLDRVTSRASDDMEMVERAYVDGNADLRRALLRRATEAGGDAPIDLLRLAIYGLDPELADLAREALVQTSNPKAADLIAEALRVPMPADDREALLAALERQDAHTPWAKSLSAVYRGLATRSESLDVDSWTRALEGAEAPMERRDRVQVVSRLEYGGAAAKAQPTDPALKLELAEASLALAVDPQAAAVLGNGGGVVRSYQQLLLEDARRAALEAEQLGATGWRVDATVAIAAFFLGDIAQARTRADAAVGEMPPGQADWSAISVLSIFAEARREAITEAVAAGNDWPREWLTDVHAAYSVINRHPLGTEASVVKHVDFLRTLGAVDRAWAALDEGLMRYPDSWDLHGRKRAQVLYQLGYRGLEPAYQAMLASEYASPNTPWYAGFASLTAAEFHRRSGEREEALAAYSRAIDYYDQSVANNPDNLESADHYAAMALAGRARVLMELGRLEPAVAEIEASFARRPQAADALDGLNLSGVATAQALRYRANRAERVDLAHRVQAALDVLPNDKLLPAPFDRVGPATRSADGRRPLGQDDGNDG
;
A
#
# COMPACT_ATOMS: atom_id res chain seq x y z
N MET A 1 -34.57 -10.65 39.36
CA MET A 1 -33.15 -10.41 39.65
C MET A 1 -32.34 -11.20 38.62
N ARG A 2 -32.06 -10.55 37.47
CA ARG A 2 -31.38 -11.14 36.31
C ARG A 2 -29.96 -10.57 36.29
N ILE A 3 -28.96 -11.45 36.30
CA ILE A 3 -27.54 -11.09 36.17
C ILE A 3 -27.27 -10.99 34.67
N THR A 4 -26.84 -9.81 34.25
CA THR A 4 -26.40 -9.46 32.89
C THR A 4 -25.05 -10.13 32.60
N ALA A 5 -24.95 -10.75 31.43
CA ALA A 5 -23.71 -11.30 30.90
C ALA A 5 -22.80 -10.17 30.41
N ALA A 6 -21.54 -10.16 30.87
CA ALA A 6 -20.50 -9.24 30.43
C ALA A 6 -19.72 -9.84 29.24
N SER A 7 -19.36 -8.98 28.28
CA SER A 7 -18.70 -9.27 27.01
C SER A 7 -17.32 -9.98 27.13
N PRO A 8 -16.88 -10.74 26.10
CA PRO A 8 -15.59 -11.41 26.09
C PRO A 8 -14.52 -10.54 25.40
N THR A 9 -13.79 -9.69 26.14
CA THR A 9 -12.74 -8.83 25.57
C THR A 9 -11.35 -8.97 26.21
N LEU A 10 -11.12 -10.01 27.02
CA LEU A 10 -9.89 -10.14 27.82
C LEU A 10 -8.94 -11.29 27.42
N ALA A 11 -9.29 -12.13 26.44
CA ALA A 11 -8.44 -13.22 25.98
C ALA A 11 -7.37 -12.81 24.93
N THR A 12 -7.53 -11.65 24.30
CA THR A 12 -6.71 -11.18 23.16
C THR A 12 -5.31 -10.66 23.55
N LEU A 13 -5.07 -10.36 24.83
CA LEU A 13 -3.83 -9.70 25.29
C LEU A 13 -2.62 -10.64 25.43
N ALA A 14 -2.81 -11.95 25.52
CA ALA A 14 -1.71 -12.91 25.71
C ALA A 14 -0.94 -13.21 24.41
N LEU A 15 -1.66 -13.34 23.28
CA LEU A 15 -1.03 -13.55 21.97
C LEU A 15 -0.48 -12.24 21.38
N ALA A 16 -1.07 -11.09 21.75
CA ALA A 16 -0.53 -9.79 21.36
C ALA A 16 0.91 -9.58 21.86
N GLY A 17 1.30 -10.14 23.02
CA GLY A 17 2.68 -10.03 23.55
C GLY A 17 3.76 -10.76 22.74
N LEU A 18 3.40 -11.80 21.97
CA LEU A 18 4.28 -12.44 20.97
C LEU A 18 4.27 -11.68 19.63
N VAL A 19 3.33 -10.76 19.45
CA VAL A 19 3.08 -9.97 18.23
C VAL A 19 3.54 -8.50 18.37
N THR A 20 3.81 -7.98 19.57
CA THR A 20 4.14 -6.56 19.82
C THR A 20 5.48 -6.25 20.48
N LEU A 21 6.37 -7.24 20.66
CA LEU A 21 7.75 -6.99 21.14
C LEU A 21 8.74 -6.90 19.97
N LEU A 22 8.74 -5.76 19.28
CA LEU A 22 9.83 -5.32 18.40
C LEU A 22 10.67 -4.25 19.13
N PRO A 23 12.01 -4.25 19.02
CA PRO A 23 12.77 -3.01 19.18
C PRO A 23 12.40 -2.07 18.03
N ALA A 24 11.97 -0.86 18.37
CA ALA A 24 11.59 0.18 17.43
C ALA A 24 12.75 0.50 16.46
N ARG A 25 12.66 0.03 15.22
CA ARG A 25 13.31 0.64 14.04
C ARG A 25 12.59 0.17 12.78
N ALA A 26 12.32 1.15 11.91
CA ALA A 26 11.60 1.06 10.62
C ALA A 26 10.05 1.03 10.69
N GLN A 27 9.45 2.16 11.07
CA GLN A 27 8.20 2.63 10.48
C GLN A 27 8.42 4.07 9.99
N LEU A 28 8.42 4.25 8.67
CA LEU A 28 8.40 5.56 8.03
C LEU A 28 6.94 6.03 7.90
N ALA A 29 6.51 6.83 8.87
CA ALA A 29 5.55 7.95 8.72
C ALA A 29 5.44 8.67 10.09
N PRO A 30 5.68 9.99 10.18
CA PRO A 30 5.79 10.66 11.47
C PRO A 30 4.41 10.99 12.07
N SER A 31 4.15 10.47 13.26
CA SER A 31 3.22 11.04 14.22
C SER A 31 3.91 12.19 14.93
N ALA A 32 3.37 13.40 14.79
CA ALA A 32 3.82 14.59 15.51
C ALA A 32 3.15 14.64 16.88
N THR A 33 3.94 14.60 17.95
CA THR A 33 3.87 15.46 19.16
C THR A 33 4.97 15.08 20.16
N ASP A 34 5.43 16.09 20.91
CA ASP A 34 6.34 16.08 22.07
C ASP A 34 7.85 16.13 21.81
N GLN A 35 8.38 17.37 21.73
CA GLN A 35 9.71 17.68 22.26
C GLN A 35 9.69 19.01 23.04
N ASP A 36 10.09 18.92 24.32
CA ASP A 36 10.41 20.04 25.22
C ASP A 36 11.89 20.48 25.00
N PRO A 37 12.27 21.73 25.38
CA PRO A 37 13.41 22.43 24.80
C PRO A 37 14.71 22.25 25.60
N LEU A 38 15.84 22.08 24.91
CA LEU A 38 17.17 22.21 25.51
C LEU A 38 18.14 23.03 24.62
N GLY A 39 18.47 24.23 25.13
CA GLY A 39 19.82 24.78 25.24
C GLY A 39 20.65 25.02 23.97
N ALA A 40 20.72 26.29 23.55
CA ALA A 40 21.74 26.78 22.61
C ALA A 40 23.14 26.89 23.25
N PRO A 41 24.20 26.78 22.43
CA PRO A 41 25.35 27.66 22.61
C PRO A 41 25.92 28.27 21.32
N ALA A 42 26.24 29.56 21.45
CA ALA A 42 27.34 30.38 20.92
C ALA A 42 27.87 30.22 19.48
N GLU A 43 27.78 31.36 18.78
CA GLU A 43 28.33 31.73 17.47
C GLU A 43 29.86 31.62 17.37
N THR A 44 30.34 31.19 16.20
CA THR A 44 31.66 31.57 15.68
C THR A 44 31.57 31.87 14.19
N GLU A 45 31.99 33.08 13.82
CA GLU A 45 32.11 33.62 12.46
C GLU A 45 33.19 32.89 11.64
N GLN A 46 32.87 32.52 10.39
CA GLN A 46 33.75 32.36 9.22
C GLN A 46 32.83 32.00 8.04
N GLY A 47 32.70 32.79 6.97
CA GLY A 47 33.69 33.10 5.94
C GLY A 47 33.08 32.72 4.58
N ALA A 48 32.57 33.71 3.85
CA ALA A 48 31.73 33.52 2.67
C ALA A 48 32.50 33.13 1.38
N THR A 49 31.93 32.20 0.61
CA THR A 49 32.23 31.93 -0.81
C THR A 49 30.93 31.92 -1.63
N PRO A 50 30.97 32.20 -2.95
CA PRO A 50 29.88 32.88 -3.66
C PRO A 50 28.68 31.97 -3.93
N ALA A 51 27.49 32.55 -3.74
CA ALA A 51 26.19 31.92 -3.93
C ALA A 51 25.91 31.61 -5.40
N ALA A 52 25.46 30.38 -5.68
CA ALA A 52 24.61 30.11 -6.82
C ALA A 52 23.32 30.94 -6.67
N THR A 53 23.01 31.71 -7.71
CA THR A 53 21.91 32.65 -7.79
C THR A 53 20.59 31.92 -7.52
N GLN A 54 19.97 32.15 -6.35
CA GLN A 54 18.55 31.89 -6.20
C GLN A 54 17.83 32.72 -7.24
N ALA A 55 17.05 32.06 -8.11
CA ALA A 55 16.13 32.76 -8.99
C ALA A 55 15.27 33.70 -8.12
N PRO A 56 15.17 35.00 -8.46
CA PRO A 56 14.32 35.91 -7.71
C PRO A 56 12.90 35.36 -7.69
N THR A 57 12.21 35.45 -6.55
CA THR A 57 10.75 35.37 -6.51
C THR A 57 10.19 36.51 -7.36
N VAL A 58 10.07 36.30 -8.66
CA VAL A 58 9.46 37.24 -9.60
C VAL A 58 7.95 37.16 -9.42
N GLY A 59 7.46 37.73 -8.32
CA GLY A 59 6.05 38.12 -8.23
C GLY A 59 5.86 39.32 -9.15
N ASP A 60 5.33 39.08 -10.34
CA ASP A 60 5.08 40.15 -11.31
C ASP A 60 4.07 41.16 -10.75
N ARG A 61 4.34 42.46 -10.93
CA ARG A 61 3.43 43.55 -10.51
C ARG A 61 2.09 43.51 -11.26
N ARG A 62 1.95 42.64 -12.28
CA ARG A 62 0.76 42.53 -13.15
C ARG A 62 -0.49 41.99 -12.43
N ASN A 63 -0.36 41.33 -11.28
CA ASN A 63 -1.49 40.69 -10.57
C ASN A 63 -1.81 41.30 -9.19
N GLN A 64 -1.37 42.54 -8.91
CA GLN A 64 -1.72 43.22 -7.66
C GLN A 64 -3.26 43.39 -7.56
N GLY A 65 -3.89 42.58 -6.70
CA GLY A 65 -5.33 42.66 -6.39
C GLY A 65 -6.18 41.44 -6.79
N LEU A 66 -5.59 40.37 -7.35
CA LEU A 66 -6.30 39.10 -7.56
C LEU A 66 -6.11 38.18 -6.35
N GLU A 67 -7.20 37.62 -5.85
CA GLU A 67 -7.17 36.55 -4.84
C GLU A 67 -6.57 35.27 -5.42
N ARG A 68 -6.00 34.40 -4.58
CA ARG A 68 -5.34 33.14 -5.00
C ARG A 68 -6.26 32.28 -5.89
N GLU A 69 -7.53 32.20 -5.54
CA GLU A 69 -8.56 31.44 -6.25
C GLU A 69 -8.94 32.07 -7.60
N GLN A 70 -8.68 33.37 -7.80
CA GLN A 70 -8.86 34.03 -9.09
C GLN A 70 -7.66 33.78 -10.01
N MET A 71 -6.46 33.64 -9.45
CA MET A 71 -5.25 33.30 -10.21
C MET A 71 -5.25 31.84 -10.66
N TRP A 72 -5.75 30.94 -9.80
CA TRP A 72 -5.81 29.50 -10.03
C TRP A 72 -7.26 29.03 -10.02
N ALA A 73 -8.04 29.47 -11.00
CA ALA A 73 -9.44 29.07 -11.09
C ALA A 73 -9.56 27.55 -11.15
N ALA A 74 -10.38 26.98 -10.27
CA ALA A 74 -10.61 25.54 -10.24
C ALA A 74 -11.18 25.06 -11.58
N PRO A 75 -10.66 23.97 -12.17
CA PRO A 75 -11.14 23.45 -13.44
C PRO A 75 -12.63 23.07 -13.35
N THR A 76 -13.37 23.42 -14.40
CA THR A 76 -14.78 23.02 -14.54
C THR A 76 -14.90 21.57 -15.05
N ALA A 77 -16.10 21.00 -14.99
CA ALA A 77 -16.36 19.69 -15.61
C ALA A 77 -16.13 19.71 -17.13
N GLU A 78 -16.40 20.84 -17.78
CA GLU A 78 -16.12 21.04 -19.20
C GLU A 78 -14.61 21.05 -19.47
N ASP A 79 -13.81 21.63 -18.56
CA ASP A 79 -12.35 21.63 -18.69
C ASP A 79 -11.78 20.22 -18.56
N TRP A 80 -12.22 19.44 -17.58
CA TRP A 80 -11.83 18.03 -17.44
C TRP A 80 -12.27 17.13 -18.60
N ALA A 81 -13.35 17.49 -19.30
CA ALA A 81 -13.84 16.74 -20.46
C ALA A 81 -13.00 16.97 -21.73
N LYS A 82 -12.25 18.07 -21.82
CA LYS A 82 -11.28 18.29 -22.92
C LYS A 82 -10.16 17.25 -22.80
N PRO A 83 -9.55 16.75 -23.88
CA PRO A 83 -8.40 15.84 -23.75
C PRO A 83 -7.14 16.57 -23.23
N CYS A 84 -6.25 15.85 -22.56
CA CYS A 84 -4.89 16.33 -22.34
C CYS A 84 -4.16 16.37 -23.68
N LEU A 85 -3.48 17.48 -23.96
CA LEU A 85 -2.83 17.75 -25.25
C LEU A 85 -1.31 17.60 -25.18
N ILE A 86 -0.74 17.39 -23.99
CA ILE A 86 0.70 17.22 -23.83
C ILE A 86 1.06 15.73 -24.09
N PRO A 87 1.97 15.43 -25.02
CA PRO A 87 2.46 14.07 -25.24
C PRO A 87 3.52 13.74 -24.19
N TRP A 88 3.09 13.13 -23.09
CA TRP A 88 3.99 12.69 -22.03
C TRP A 88 4.66 11.37 -22.41
N GLU A 89 5.97 11.31 -22.18
CA GLU A 89 6.72 10.06 -22.22
C GLU A 89 6.39 9.20 -21.00
N ARG A 90 6.35 7.88 -21.22
CA ARG A 90 5.88 6.90 -20.23
C ARG A 90 6.84 6.76 -19.05
N THR A 91 8.14 6.81 -19.31
CA THR A 91 9.15 6.77 -18.26
C THR A 91 10.23 7.83 -18.48
N PHE A 92 10.92 8.22 -17.40
CA PHE A 92 12.04 9.15 -17.49
C PHE A 92 13.17 8.62 -18.40
N ASP A 93 13.45 7.33 -18.37
CA ASP A 93 14.42 6.69 -19.27
C ASP A 93 14.02 6.79 -20.74
N ASP A 94 12.72 6.63 -21.04
CA ASP A 94 12.20 6.81 -22.40
C ASP A 94 12.33 8.28 -22.83
N ALA A 95 12.06 9.22 -21.92
CA ALA A 95 12.26 10.66 -22.16
C ALA A 95 13.72 10.99 -22.47
N ILE A 96 14.69 10.41 -21.76
CA ILE A 96 16.13 10.54 -22.07
C ILE A 96 16.43 9.98 -23.46
N ALA A 97 15.97 8.76 -23.77
CA ALA A 97 16.24 8.13 -25.07
C ALA A 97 15.67 8.96 -26.23
N VAL A 98 14.45 9.48 -26.10
CA VAL A 98 13.80 10.34 -27.09
C VAL A 98 14.49 11.70 -27.18
N SER A 99 14.90 12.26 -26.05
CA SER A 99 15.63 13.53 -25.96
C SER A 99 16.95 13.45 -26.73
N LEU A 100 17.75 12.40 -26.48
CA LEU A 100 19.00 12.14 -27.21
C LEU A 100 18.77 11.91 -28.71
N ALA A 101 17.73 11.14 -29.07
CA ALA A 101 17.43 10.83 -30.48
C ALA A 101 16.95 12.04 -31.28
N THR A 102 16.23 12.97 -30.63
CA THR A 102 15.63 14.14 -31.29
C THR A 102 16.43 15.42 -31.08
N GLY A 103 17.37 15.44 -30.14
CA GLY A 103 18.10 16.63 -29.71
C GLY A 103 17.24 17.63 -28.90
N LYS A 104 15.99 17.30 -28.58
CA LYS A 104 15.10 18.15 -27.77
C LYS A 104 15.44 18.01 -26.27
N PRO A 105 15.44 19.09 -25.48
CA PRO A 105 15.62 19.00 -24.03
C PRO A 105 14.37 18.38 -23.38
N ILE A 106 14.50 17.87 -22.15
CA ILE A 106 13.38 17.33 -21.39
C ILE A 106 12.70 18.46 -20.60
N LEU A 107 11.37 18.47 -20.58
CA LEU A 107 10.57 19.26 -19.66
C LEU A 107 9.92 18.31 -18.64
N ALA A 108 10.45 18.28 -17.43
CA ALA A 108 9.91 17.51 -16.32
C ALA A 108 8.91 18.36 -15.52
N CYS A 109 7.70 17.85 -15.35
CA CYS A 109 6.64 18.49 -14.59
C CYS A 109 6.30 17.66 -13.34
N VAL A 110 6.11 18.30 -12.19
CA VAL A 110 5.63 17.65 -10.95
C VAL A 110 4.25 18.20 -10.60
N ASN A 111 3.28 17.33 -10.34
CA ASN A 111 1.89 17.70 -10.04
C ASN A 111 1.36 16.90 -8.84
N MET A 112 0.64 17.55 -7.91
CA MET A 112 0.05 16.89 -6.74
C MET A 112 -1.45 17.18 -6.64
N ASP A 113 -2.22 16.16 -6.24
CA ASP A 113 -3.65 16.29 -6.05
C ASP A 113 -3.98 17.21 -4.87
N GLY A 114 -5.04 18.00 -5.02
CA GLY A 114 -5.54 18.87 -3.96
C GLY A 114 -4.77 20.20 -3.81
N GLU A 115 -3.64 20.38 -4.50
CA GLU A 115 -2.98 21.68 -4.62
C GLU A 115 -3.62 22.47 -5.77
N ILE A 116 -4.14 23.67 -5.49
CA ILE A 116 -5.00 24.43 -6.40
C ILE A 116 -4.31 24.73 -7.74
N ALA A 117 -3.01 25.08 -7.72
CA ALA A 117 -2.28 25.33 -8.96
C ALA A 117 -2.07 24.04 -9.76
N SER A 118 -1.76 22.92 -9.10
CA SER A 118 -1.65 21.60 -9.73
C SER A 118 -2.96 21.14 -10.37
N GLU A 119 -4.10 21.34 -9.69
CA GLU A 119 -5.44 21.11 -10.25
C GLU A 119 -5.68 21.98 -11.49
N HIS A 120 -5.29 23.26 -11.43
CA HIS A 120 -5.42 24.19 -12.56
C HIS A 120 -4.55 23.77 -13.75
N TYR A 121 -3.33 23.29 -13.52
CA TYR A 121 -2.46 22.78 -14.59
C TYR A 121 -3.07 21.54 -15.27
N ALA A 122 -3.44 20.52 -14.48
CA ALA A 122 -3.97 19.26 -14.99
C ALA A 122 -5.36 19.40 -15.64
N GLY A 123 -6.22 20.23 -15.06
CA GLY A 123 -7.58 20.44 -15.53
C GLY A 123 -7.73 21.47 -16.63
N VAL A 124 -6.84 22.47 -16.71
CA VAL A 124 -6.95 23.58 -17.67
C VAL A 124 -5.74 23.67 -18.59
N ARG A 125 -4.53 23.88 -18.04
CA ARG A 125 -3.36 24.27 -18.86
C ARG A 125 -2.86 23.18 -19.78
N TYR A 126 -2.78 21.94 -19.33
CA TYR A 126 -2.36 20.82 -20.17
C TYR A 126 -3.40 20.45 -21.26
N ARG A 127 -4.54 21.14 -21.30
CA ARG A 127 -5.63 20.93 -22.27
C ARG A 127 -5.78 22.13 -23.23
N GLN A 128 -4.91 23.13 -23.11
CA GLN A 128 -4.90 24.34 -23.93
C GLN A 128 -3.95 24.18 -25.13
N PRO A 129 -4.42 24.41 -26.38
CA PRO A 129 -3.59 24.29 -27.58
C PRO A 129 -2.33 25.19 -27.55
N GLU A 130 -2.45 26.39 -27.00
CA GLU A 130 -1.34 27.34 -26.85
C GLU A 130 -0.25 26.84 -25.90
N VAL A 131 -0.62 26.10 -24.84
CA VAL A 131 0.33 25.48 -23.91
C VAL A 131 0.97 24.26 -24.55
N ALA A 132 0.20 23.43 -25.26
CA ALA A 132 0.75 22.30 -26.01
C ALA A 132 1.79 22.75 -27.05
N SER A 133 1.52 23.85 -27.78
CA SER A 133 2.48 24.41 -28.73
C SER A 133 3.73 24.98 -28.04
N LEU A 134 3.60 25.54 -26.83
CA LEU A 134 4.74 25.96 -26.03
C LEU A 134 5.63 24.78 -25.60
N TYR A 135 5.04 23.60 -25.39
CA TYR A 135 5.73 22.40 -24.91
C TYR A 135 6.29 21.53 -26.04
N GLU A 136 5.81 21.67 -27.28
CA GLU A 136 6.27 20.95 -28.48
C GLU A 136 7.81 20.88 -28.68
N PRO A 137 8.59 21.93 -28.34
CA PRO A 137 10.05 21.89 -28.47
C PRO A 137 10.76 20.97 -27.47
N TYR A 138 10.05 20.45 -26.47
CA TYR A 138 10.57 19.61 -25.39
C TYR A 138 10.12 18.15 -25.55
N VAL A 139 10.86 17.24 -24.92
CA VAL A 139 10.36 15.90 -24.55
C VAL A 139 9.73 16.02 -23.18
N CYS A 140 8.43 15.78 -23.05
CA CYS A 140 7.71 16.05 -21.82
C CYS A 140 7.61 14.81 -20.94
N VAL A 141 7.87 14.94 -19.64
CA VAL A 141 7.65 13.87 -18.64
C VAL A 141 6.92 14.43 -17.42
N ILE A 142 6.01 13.65 -16.85
CA ILE A 142 5.18 14.06 -15.71
C ILE A 142 5.42 13.11 -14.53
N ALA A 143 5.54 13.68 -13.33
CA ALA A 143 5.56 12.98 -12.06
C ALA A 143 4.41 13.41 -11.15
N SER A 144 3.76 12.41 -10.53
CA SER A 144 2.75 12.59 -9.50
C SER A 144 2.62 11.32 -8.68
N VAL A 145 2.50 11.43 -7.36
CA VAL A 145 2.40 10.27 -6.45
C VAL A 145 0.96 9.75 -6.27
N TYR A 146 -0.03 10.42 -6.86
CA TYR A 146 -1.44 10.11 -6.64
C TYR A 146 -2.00 9.20 -7.73
N ARG A 147 -2.75 8.17 -7.33
CA ARG A 147 -3.39 7.26 -8.26
C ARG A 147 -4.83 7.70 -8.55
N HIS A 148 -5.16 7.92 -9.82
CA HIS A 148 -6.51 8.31 -10.28
C HIS A 148 -7.31 7.14 -10.88
N THR A 149 -6.63 6.11 -11.36
CA THR A 149 -7.23 4.86 -11.85
C THR A 149 -6.81 3.70 -10.96
N PRO A 150 -7.71 2.78 -10.58
CA PRO A 150 -7.37 1.68 -9.65
C PRO A 150 -6.23 0.77 -10.12
N ARG A 151 -6.03 0.69 -11.44
CA ARG A 151 -5.02 -0.12 -12.13
C ARG A 151 -4.60 0.57 -13.43
N ASP A 152 -3.50 0.11 -14.00
CA ASP A 152 -2.89 0.72 -15.19
C ASP A 152 -3.31 0.04 -16.50
N TYR A 153 -3.92 -1.15 -16.41
CA TYR A 153 -4.39 -1.92 -17.57
C TYR A 153 -5.79 -2.51 -17.33
N ASP A 154 -6.58 -2.68 -18.40
CA ASP A 154 -7.88 -3.37 -18.36
C ASP A 154 -7.74 -4.91 -18.40
N GLU A 155 -8.86 -5.65 -18.37
CA GLU A 155 -8.85 -7.12 -18.41
C GLU A 155 -8.30 -7.71 -19.71
N GLN A 156 -8.20 -6.91 -20.77
CA GLN A 156 -7.62 -7.32 -22.06
C GLN A 156 -6.19 -6.79 -22.23
N GLY A 157 -5.56 -6.29 -21.16
CA GLY A 157 -4.21 -5.77 -21.18
C GLY A 157 -4.06 -4.41 -21.86
N ARG A 158 -5.16 -3.70 -22.17
CA ARG A 158 -5.07 -2.34 -22.73
C ARG A 158 -4.71 -1.36 -21.64
N ARG A 159 -3.80 -0.43 -21.95
CA ARG A 159 -3.46 0.68 -21.05
C ARG A 159 -4.71 1.48 -20.69
N ILE A 160 -4.77 1.91 -19.44
CA ILE A 160 -5.78 2.85 -18.93
C ILE A 160 -5.07 4.20 -18.73
N PRO A 161 -5.17 5.11 -19.71
CA PRO A 161 -4.78 6.51 -19.58
C PRO A 161 -5.18 7.12 -18.24
N CYS A 162 -4.24 7.81 -17.58
CA CYS A 162 -4.55 8.64 -16.44
C CYS A 162 -5.51 9.75 -16.89
N PRO A 163 -6.68 9.93 -16.25
CA PRO A 163 -7.65 10.97 -16.66
C PRO A 163 -7.07 12.39 -16.55
N ARG A 164 -6.07 12.61 -15.69
CA ARG A 164 -5.40 13.91 -15.55
C ARG A 164 -4.38 14.18 -16.65
N PHE A 165 -3.60 13.17 -17.04
CA PHE A 165 -2.41 13.36 -17.89
C PHE A 165 -2.54 12.73 -19.28
N GLY A 166 -3.57 11.92 -19.55
CA GLY A 166 -3.84 11.35 -20.86
C GLY A 166 -2.88 10.23 -21.23
N THR A 167 -1.81 10.55 -21.97
CA THR A 167 -0.92 9.59 -22.64
C THR A 167 -0.16 8.63 -21.71
N VAL A 168 -0.12 8.90 -20.41
CA VAL A 168 0.51 8.03 -19.39
C VAL A 168 -0.50 7.41 -18.44
N THR A 169 -0.21 6.20 -17.94
CA THR A 169 -0.98 5.55 -16.88
C THR A 169 -0.66 6.15 -15.51
N CYS A 170 -1.43 5.79 -14.47
CA CYS A 170 -1.13 6.25 -13.11
C CYS A 170 0.21 5.68 -12.60
N GLY A 171 0.47 4.40 -12.85
CA GLY A 171 1.72 3.75 -12.49
C GLY A 171 2.93 4.42 -13.14
N GLU A 172 2.84 4.76 -14.43
CA GLU A 172 3.92 5.41 -15.17
C GLU A 172 4.33 6.76 -14.57
N HIS A 173 3.38 7.67 -14.31
CA HIS A 173 3.73 8.96 -13.71
C HIS A 173 4.09 8.87 -12.21
N ILE A 174 3.67 7.81 -11.50
CA ILE A 174 4.11 7.54 -10.13
C ILE A 174 5.56 7.06 -10.13
N LEU A 175 5.92 6.18 -11.05
CA LEU A 175 7.29 5.65 -11.19
C LEU A 175 8.30 6.73 -11.57
N ASN A 176 7.87 7.79 -12.25
CA ASN A 176 8.73 8.93 -12.57
C ASN A 176 9.09 9.79 -11.34
N GLU A 177 8.30 9.77 -10.26
CA GLU A 177 8.54 10.67 -9.11
C GLU A 177 9.82 10.34 -8.34
N PRO A 178 10.13 9.09 -7.96
CA PRO A 178 11.37 8.78 -7.24
C PRO A 178 12.62 9.17 -8.04
N GLU A 179 12.61 8.89 -9.35
CA GLU A 179 13.74 9.22 -10.23
C GLU A 179 13.99 10.72 -10.33
N LEU A 180 12.92 11.51 -10.48
CA LEU A 180 13.02 12.96 -10.48
C LEU A 180 13.37 13.50 -9.08
N TYR A 181 12.84 12.87 -8.02
CA TYR A 181 13.10 13.26 -6.63
C TYR A 181 14.58 13.18 -6.29
N ASP A 182 15.18 12.02 -6.56
CA ASP A 182 16.58 11.74 -6.24
C ASP A 182 17.54 12.60 -7.06
N ARG A 183 17.18 12.94 -8.31
CA ARG A 183 18.08 13.67 -9.23
C ARG A 183 17.91 15.19 -9.22
N PHE A 184 16.69 15.69 -9.07
CA PHE A 184 16.37 17.10 -9.37
C PHE A 184 15.54 17.80 -8.29
N LEU A 185 14.96 17.08 -7.30
CA LEU A 185 14.06 17.73 -6.34
C LEU A 185 14.72 18.23 -5.06
N ASP A 186 16.03 18.05 -4.86
CA ASP A 186 16.80 18.52 -3.70
C ASP A 186 16.15 18.14 -2.35
N ASP A 187 15.68 16.89 -2.23
CA ASP A 187 14.90 16.37 -1.09
C ASP A 187 13.56 17.10 -0.82
N VAL A 188 13.12 18.01 -1.69
CA VAL A 188 11.96 18.87 -1.50
C VAL A 188 10.80 18.48 -2.45
N ARG A 189 9.76 17.86 -1.88
CA ARG A 189 8.52 17.54 -2.60
C ARG A 189 7.58 18.75 -2.66
N VAL A 190 7.77 19.60 -3.68
CA VAL A 190 6.93 20.78 -3.95
C VAL A 190 6.31 20.69 -5.35
N SER A 191 5.06 21.14 -5.46
CA SER A 191 4.29 21.17 -6.70
C SER A 191 3.37 22.39 -6.78
N PRO A 192 2.98 22.86 -7.99
CA PRO A 192 3.52 22.41 -9.28
C PRO A 192 4.98 22.87 -9.44
N ARG A 193 5.78 22.06 -10.15
CA ARG A 193 7.19 22.34 -10.44
C ARG A 193 7.50 22.00 -11.89
N HIS A 194 8.28 22.84 -12.57
CA HIS A 194 8.66 22.66 -13.98
C HIS A 194 10.16 22.82 -14.13
N ILE A 195 10.81 21.80 -14.67
CA ILE A 195 12.28 21.70 -14.75
C ILE A 195 12.65 21.45 -16.21
N MET A 196 13.56 22.24 -16.76
CA MET A 196 14.20 21.91 -18.03
C MET A 196 15.51 21.21 -17.78
N ILE A 197 15.67 20.04 -18.40
CA ILE A 197 16.85 19.20 -18.30
C ILE A 197 17.45 19.09 -19.71
N GLU A 198 18.73 19.41 -19.84
CA GLU A 198 19.46 19.37 -21.11
C GLU A 198 19.91 17.94 -21.46
N LEU A 199 20.39 17.72 -22.70
CA LEU A 199 20.80 16.40 -23.21
C LEU A 199 21.86 15.71 -22.33
N GLU A 200 22.75 16.50 -21.71
CA GLU A 200 23.79 16.03 -20.80
C GLU A 200 23.26 15.70 -19.40
N GLY A 201 21.98 16.01 -19.10
CA GLY A 201 21.34 15.79 -17.81
C GLY A 201 21.39 17.01 -16.87
N ASP A 202 21.97 18.13 -17.31
CA ASP A 202 22.07 19.34 -16.50
C ASP A 202 20.72 20.08 -16.40
N GLU A 203 20.40 20.57 -15.20
CA GLU A 203 19.26 21.47 -14.98
C GLU A 203 19.55 22.86 -15.55
N VAL A 204 18.67 23.36 -16.41
CA VAL A 204 18.77 24.72 -16.99
C VAL A 204 17.94 25.72 -16.18
N TYR A 205 16.75 25.32 -15.78
CA TYR A 205 15.91 26.07 -14.86
C TYR A 205 15.02 25.12 -14.06
N ASP A 206 14.58 25.62 -12.92
CA ASP A 206 13.60 24.98 -12.07
C ASP A 206 12.64 26.03 -11.49
N VAL A 207 11.35 25.88 -11.80
CA VAL A 207 10.30 26.81 -11.40
C VAL A 207 9.31 26.14 -10.48
N TYR A 208 9.30 26.58 -9.22
CA TYR A 208 8.32 26.21 -8.20
C TYR A 208 7.95 27.44 -7.34
N TYR A 209 6.84 27.37 -6.59
CA TYR A 209 6.26 28.50 -5.85
C TYR A 209 5.91 29.75 -6.69
N ALA A 210 5.71 29.58 -8.00
CA ALA A 210 5.18 30.64 -8.84
C ALA A 210 3.75 30.99 -8.41
N LEU A 211 3.46 32.29 -8.28
CA LEU A 211 2.15 32.78 -7.86
C LEU A 211 1.17 32.97 -9.02
N ASP A 212 1.64 32.79 -10.26
CA ASP A 212 0.87 32.94 -11.49
C ASP A 212 1.40 32.03 -12.60
N THR A 213 0.59 31.76 -13.62
CA THR A 213 1.00 30.93 -14.77
C THR A 213 1.87 31.66 -15.77
N ALA A 214 1.83 33.00 -15.83
CA ALA A 214 2.57 33.76 -16.83
C ALA A 214 4.06 33.69 -16.55
N SER A 215 4.50 33.83 -15.29
CA SER A 215 5.90 33.68 -14.89
C SER A 215 6.47 32.29 -15.22
N VAL A 216 5.67 31.23 -15.01
CA VAL A 216 6.05 29.87 -15.41
C VAL A 216 6.21 29.76 -16.93
N PHE A 217 5.23 30.23 -17.70
CA PHE A 217 5.27 30.14 -19.17
C PHE A 217 6.33 31.04 -19.80
N ASP A 218 6.62 32.19 -19.21
CA ASP A 218 7.71 33.07 -19.63
C ASP A 218 9.05 32.38 -19.42
N THR A 219 9.26 31.72 -18.27
CA THR A 219 10.47 30.94 -18.01
C THR A 219 10.64 29.78 -18.99
N ILE A 220 9.59 29.00 -19.24
CA ILE A 220 9.62 27.89 -20.23
C ILE A 220 9.92 28.43 -21.65
N ARG A 221 9.39 29.60 -22.01
CA ARG A 221 9.64 30.21 -23.32
C ARG A 221 11.06 30.74 -23.43
N GLU A 222 11.59 31.35 -22.38
CA GLU A 222 12.96 31.89 -22.34
C GLU A 222 14.01 30.78 -22.35
N GLY A 223 13.78 29.68 -21.63
CA GLY A 223 14.68 28.54 -21.59
C GLY A 223 14.91 27.92 -22.98
N ILE A 224 13.85 27.76 -23.79
CA ILE A 224 14.01 27.27 -25.16
C ILE A 224 14.51 28.33 -26.13
N ALA A 225 14.10 29.59 -25.98
CA ALA A 225 14.48 30.68 -26.90
C ALA A 225 15.98 31.01 -26.83
N THR A 226 16.60 30.80 -25.67
CA THR A 226 18.03 31.06 -25.44
C THR A 226 18.93 29.86 -25.76
N ARG A 227 18.34 28.68 -25.99
CA ARG A 227 19.07 27.46 -26.33
C ARG A 227 19.70 27.57 -27.72
N THR A 228 21.01 27.36 -27.80
CA THR A 228 21.71 27.31 -29.09
C THR A 228 21.39 25.99 -29.78
N ARG A 229 20.54 26.05 -30.82
CA ARG A 229 19.95 24.87 -31.47
C ARG A 229 20.84 24.37 -32.61
N GLU A 230 21.44 23.19 -32.46
CA GLU A 230 21.74 22.39 -33.65
C GLU A 230 20.40 21.91 -34.25
N PRO A 231 20.21 21.92 -35.57
CA PRO A 231 18.98 21.43 -36.18
C PRO A 231 18.72 20.01 -35.70
N TYR A 232 17.54 19.79 -35.10
CA TYR A 232 17.12 18.45 -34.71
C TYR A 232 17.21 17.55 -35.94
N PRO A 233 17.85 16.37 -35.84
CA PRO A 233 17.76 15.40 -36.91
C PRO A 233 16.28 15.18 -37.20
N ASP A 234 15.91 15.26 -38.48
CA ASP A 234 14.55 14.89 -38.88
C ASP A 234 14.41 13.41 -38.60
N THR A 235 13.81 13.08 -37.45
CA THR A 235 13.60 11.69 -37.03
C THR A 235 12.53 11.00 -37.88
N GLY A 236 11.89 11.75 -38.80
CA GLY A 236 10.94 11.29 -39.78
C GLY A 236 9.67 10.77 -39.12
N ASN A 237 8.62 11.60 -39.04
CA ASN A 237 7.28 11.15 -38.64
C ASN A 237 6.68 10.08 -39.59
N ASP A 238 7.36 9.76 -40.69
CA ASP A 238 6.99 8.79 -41.72
C ASP A 238 7.55 7.37 -41.48
N ARG A 239 8.03 7.04 -40.27
CA ARG A 239 8.47 5.67 -39.94
C ARG A 239 7.37 4.64 -40.25
N PRO A 240 7.68 3.57 -41.01
CA PRO A 240 6.77 2.45 -41.20
C PRO A 240 6.33 1.85 -39.86
N LEU A 241 5.07 1.37 -39.78
CA LEU A 241 4.50 0.88 -38.52
C LEU A 241 5.34 -0.23 -37.84
N LEU A 242 5.94 -1.14 -38.62
CA LEU A 242 6.80 -2.20 -38.06
C LEU A 242 8.11 -1.65 -37.47
N ASP A 243 8.62 -0.53 -37.98
CA ASP A 243 9.84 0.08 -37.45
C ASP A 243 9.56 0.82 -36.12
N ARG A 244 8.30 1.21 -35.88
CA ARG A 244 7.86 1.84 -34.63
C ARG A 244 7.81 0.86 -33.45
N VAL A 245 7.80 -0.45 -33.70
CA VAL A 245 7.75 -1.49 -32.63
C VAL A 245 8.92 -1.36 -31.65
N THR A 246 10.09 -0.91 -32.13
CA THR A 246 11.29 -0.71 -31.29
C THR A 246 11.48 0.75 -30.86
N SER A 247 10.52 1.63 -31.13
CA SER A 247 10.61 3.03 -30.74
C SER A 247 10.37 3.20 -29.24
N ARG A 248 11.08 4.14 -28.63
CA ARG A 248 10.91 4.53 -27.22
C ARG A 248 9.95 5.72 -27.05
N ALA A 249 9.54 6.34 -28.15
CA ALA A 249 8.61 7.47 -28.12
C ALA A 249 7.18 7.00 -27.83
N SER A 250 6.51 7.67 -26.90
CA SER A 250 5.17 7.30 -26.44
C SER A 250 4.12 7.29 -27.57
N ASP A 251 4.22 8.24 -28.50
CA ASP A 251 3.33 8.33 -29.66
C ASP A 251 3.46 7.13 -30.63
N ASP A 252 4.69 6.71 -30.90
CA ASP A 252 5.00 5.51 -31.69
C ASP A 252 4.47 4.24 -31.01
N MET A 253 4.67 4.12 -29.68
CA MET A 253 4.15 2.98 -28.90
C MET A 253 2.62 2.94 -28.93
N GLU A 254 1.94 4.07 -28.75
CA GLU A 254 0.48 4.17 -28.84
C GLU A 254 -0.03 3.81 -30.24
N MET A 255 0.68 4.21 -31.30
CA MET A 255 0.33 3.84 -32.67
C MET A 255 0.46 2.34 -32.91
N VAL A 256 1.50 1.68 -32.38
CA VAL A 256 1.68 0.23 -32.46
C VAL A 256 0.57 -0.51 -31.71
N GLU A 257 0.26 -0.09 -30.48
CA GLU A 257 -0.81 -0.67 -29.67
C GLU A 257 -2.18 -0.53 -30.34
N ARG A 258 -2.49 0.66 -30.86
CA ARG A 258 -3.75 0.89 -31.60
C ARG A 258 -3.83 0.03 -32.85
N ALA A 259 -2.74 -0.04 -33.61
CA ALA A 259 -2.69 -0.89 -34.81
C ALA A 259 -2.82 -2.38 -34.47
N TYR A 260 -2.32 -2.83 -33.32
CA TYR A 260 -2.54 -4.19 -32.84
C TYR A 260 -4.03 -4.44 -32.52
N VAL A 261 -4.66 -3.53 -31.76
CA VAL A 261 -6.07 -3.64 -31.38
C VAL A 261 -6.98 -3.63 -32.61
N ASP A 262 -6.80 -2.68 -33.53
CA ASP A 262 -7.65 -2.50 -34.71
C ASP A 262 -7.29 -3.43 -35.88
N GLY A 263 -6.08 -4.00 -35.85
CA GLY A 263 -5.51 -4.82 -36.92
C GLY A 263 -6.18 -6.19 -37.08
N ASN A 264 -6.02 -6.77 -38.27
CA ASN A 264 -6.37 -8.16 -38.52
C ASN A 264 -5.30 -9.12 -37.93
N ALA A 265 -5.57 -10.43 -37.97
CA ALA A 265 -4.68 -11.45 -37.43
C ALA A 265 -3.26 -11.41 -38.04
N ASP A 266 -3.14 -11.10 -39.33
CA ASP A 266 -1.83 -11.05 -40.00
C ASP A 266 -0.99 -9.87 -39.52
N LEU A 267 -1.60 -8.69 -39.37
CA LEU A 267 -0.92 -7.52 -38.83
C LEU A 267 -0.50 -7.74 -37.37
N ARG A 268 -1.40 -8.27 -36.54
CA ARG A 268 -1.10 -8.60 -35.14
C ARG A 268 0.08 -9.57 -35.03
N ARG A 269 0.08 -10.62 -35.85
CA ARG A 269 1.18 -11.59 -35.93
C ARG A 269 2.49 -10.94 -36.40
N ALA A 270 2.44 -10.03 -37.37
CA ALA A 270 3.61 -9.31 -37.85
C ALA A 270 4.22 -8.39 -36.77
N LEU A 271 3.39 -7.68 -36.01
CA LEU A 271 3.82 -6.84 -34.89
C LEU A 271 4.48 -7.66 -33.78
N LEU A 272 3.89 -8.81 -33.41
CA LEU A 272 4.46 -9.69 -32.39
C LEU A 272 5.78 -10.34 -32.83
N ARG A 273 5.88 -10.79 -34.09
CA ARG A 273 7.16 -11.30 -34.63
C ARG A 273 8.24 -10.23 -34.62
N ARG A 274 7.90 -9.01 -34.99
CA ARG A 274 8.83 -7.88 -34.93
C ARG A 274 9.27 -7.59 -33.49
N ALA A 275 8.37 -7.72 -32.51
CA ALA A 275 8.72 -7.61 -31.10
C ALA A 275 9.65 -8.74 -30.64
N THR A 276 9.43 -9.98 -31.09
CA THR A 276 10.37 -11.11 -30.84
C THR A 276 11.76 -10.81 -31.41
N GLU A 277 11.83 -10.33 -32.66
CA GLU A 277 13.09 -9.95 -33.31
C GLU A 277 13.81 -8.79 -32.62
N ALA A 278 13.08 -7.92 -31.91
CA ALA A 278 13.64 -6.81 -31.15
C ALA A 278 14.36 -7.24 -29.87
N GLY A 279 14.10 -8.45 -29.36
CA GLY A 279 14.74 -8.98 -28.16
C GLY A 279 14.56 -8.09 -26.93
N GLY A 280 15.64 -7.48 -26.43
CA GLY A 280 15.62 -6.57 -25.27
C GLY A 280 14.80 -5.29 -25.48
N ASP A 281 14.58 -4.89 -26.74
CA ASP A 281 13.78 -3.72 -27.10
C ASP A 281 12.31 -4.06 -27.38
N ALA A 282 11.87 -5.28 -27.06
CA ALA A 282 10.49 -5.69 -27.24
C ALA A 282 9.53 -4.80 -26.41
N PRO A 283 8.46 -4.23 -27.02
CA PRO A 283 7.50 -3.41 -26.31
C PRO A 283 6.61 -4.26 -25.41
N ILE A 284 6.79 -4.13 -24.10
CA ILE A 284 6.08 -4.92 -23.07
C ILE A 284 4.56 -4.75 -23.17
N ASP A 285 4.08 -3.53 -23.46
CA ASP A 285 2.64 -3.26 -23.58
C ASP A 285 2.00 -3.97 -24.78
N LEU A 286 2.72 -4.13 -25.89
CA LEU A 286 2.25 -4.93 -27.03
C LEU A 286 2.16 -6.41 -26.67
N LEU A 287 3.15 -6.94 -25.95
CA LEU A 287 3.12 -8.34 -25.50
C LEU A 287 1.97 -8.58 -24.51
N ARG A 288 1.71 -7.61 -23.63
CA ARG A 288 0.59 -7.64 -22.67
C ARG A 288 -0.76 -7.72 -23.38
N LEU A 289 -0.99 -6.90 -24.41
CA LEU A 289 -2.21 -6.93 -25.22
C LEU A 289 -2.47 -8.31 -25.84
N ALA A 290 -1.42 -9.03 -26.23
CA ALA A 290 -1.53 -10.36 -26.80
C ALA A 290 -1.80 -11.44 -25.75
N ILE A 291 -1.12 -11.39 -24.60
CA ILE A 291 -1.28 -12.37 -23.51
C ILE A 291 -2.69 -12.34 -22.91
N TYR A 292 -3.24 -11.14 -22.73
CA TYR A 292 -4.60 -10.94 -22.20
C TYR A 292 -5.67 -10.85 -23.28
N GLY A 293 -5.28 -11.02 -24.55
CA GLY A 293 -6.19 -11.18 -25.66
C GLY A 293 -6.96 -12.50 -25.61
N LEU A 294 -7.99 -12.62 -26.45
CA LEU A 294 -8.80 -13.84 -26.57
C LEU A 294 -8.24 -14.84 -27.60
N ASP A 295 -7.11 -14.52 -28.25
CA ASP A 295 -6.50 -15.33 -29.29
C ASP A 295 -5.31 -16.13 -28.72
N PRO A 296 -5.45 -17.46 -28.56
CA PRO A 296 -4.41 -18.27 -27.95
C PRO A 296 -3.12 -18.33 -28.78
N GLU A 297 -3.19 -18.25 -30.12
CA GLU A 297 -2.00 -18.27 -30.98
C GLU A 297 -1.16 -17.00 -30.79
N LEU A 298 -1.82 -15.85 -30.64
CA LEU A 298 -1.14 -14.58 -30.39
C LEU A 298 -0.56 -14.54 -28.97
N ALA A 299 -1.27 -15.11 -27.99
CA ALA A 299 -0.77 -15.26 -26.62
C ALA A 299 0.49 -16.15 -26.56
N ASP A 300 0.52 -17.26 -27.33
CA ASP A 300 1.69 -18.13 -27.44
C ASP A 300 2.90 -17.37 -28.02
N LEU A 301 2.71 -16.62 -29.11
CA LEU A 301 3.77 -15.80 -29.71
C LEU A 301 4.30 -14.72 -28.74
N ALA A 302 3.42 -14.11 -27.97
CA ALA A 302 3.80 -13.10 -26.99
C ALA A 302 4.55 -13.71 -25.80
N ARG A 303 4.17 -14.91 -25.35
CA ARG A 303 4.94 -15.68 -24.37
C ARG A 303 6.32 -16.05 -24.90
N GLU A 304 6.43 -16.47 -26.16
CA GLU A 304 7.72 -16.74 -26.81
C GLU A 304 8.61 -15.48 -26.82
N ALA A 305 8.05 -14.33 -27.18
CA ALA A 305 8.76 -13.05 -27.13
C ALA A 305 9.20 -12.69 -25.70
N LEU A 306 8.34 -12.89 -24.70
CA LEU A 306 8.67 -12.68 -23.28
C LEU A 306 9.78 -13.62 -22.77
N VAL A 307 9.82 -14.86 -23.25
CA VAL A 307 10.90 -15.79 -22.89
C VAL A 307 12.24 -15.30 -23.46
N GLN A 308 12.24 -14.68 -24.63
CA GLN A 308 13.46 -14.23 -25.31
C GLN A 308 13.93 -12.83 -24.88
N THR A 309 13.06 -11.99 -24.33
CA THR A 309 13.41 -10.61 -23.99
C THR A 309 14.35 -10.51 -22.79
N SER A 310 15.34 -9.62 -22.91
CA SER A 310 16.22 -9.20 -21.82
C SER A 310 15.74 -7.89 -21.17
N ASN A 311 14.55 -7.39 -21.51
CA ASN A 311 14.01 -6.16 -20.96
C ASN A 311 13.72 -6.33 -19.45
N PRO A 312 14.35 -5.56 -18.55
CA PRO A 312 14.10 -5.65 -17.10
C PRO A 312 12.63 -5.45 -16.71
N LYS A 313 11.88 -4.63 -17.49
CA LYS A 313 10.45 -4.36 -17.27
C LYS A 313 9.56 -5.58 -17.58
N ALA A 314 10.09 -6.63 -18.21
CA ALA A 314 9.34 -7.84 -18.54
C ALA A 314 9.02 -8.69 -17.29
N ALA A 315 9.78 -8.56 -16.20
CA ALA A 315 9.60 -9.38 -15.00
C ALA A 315 8.17 -9.29 -14.43
N ASP A 316 7.60 -8.09 -14.37
CA ASP A 316 6.23 -7.87 -13.90
C ASP A 316 5.20 -8.50 -14.84
N LEU A 317 5.37 -8.35 -16.16
CA LEU A 317 4.47 -8.97 -17.13
C LEU A 317 4.59 -10.51 -17.12
N ILE A 318 5.78 -11.06 -16.88
CA ILE A 318 5.95 -12.51 -16.72
C ILE A 318 5.21 -13.00 -15.47
N ALA A 319 5.35 -12.32 -14.33
CA ALA A 319 4.62 -12.66 -13.10
C ALA A 319 3.10 -12.59 -13.32
N GLU A 320 2.63 -11.57 -14.02
CA GLU A 320 1.24 -11.43 -14.42
C GLU A 320 0.77 -12.56 -15.35
N ALA A 321 1.56 -12.91 -16.36
CA ALA A 321 1.26 -13.99 -17.30
C ALA A 321 1.16 -15.35 -16.58
N LEU A 322 2.04 -15.63 -15.62
CA LEU A 322 2.06 -16.88 -14.83
C LEU A 322 0.78 -17.13 -14.02
N ARG A 323 -0.10 -16.13 -13.89
CA ARG A 323 -1.41 -16.23 -13.23
C ARG A 323 -2.51 -16.73 -14.17
N VAL A 324 -2.26 -16.70 -15.47
CA VAL A 324 -3.18 -17.21 -16.50
C VAL A 324 -2.90 -18.70 -16.72
N PRO A 325 -3.94 -19.56 -16.80
CA PRO A 325 -3.75 -20.97 -17.17
C PRO A 325 -3.00 -21.10 -18.50
N MET A 326 -1.92 -21.88 -18.49
CA MET A 326 -1.06 -22.11 -19.66
C MET A 326 -0.46 -23.53 -19.64
N PRO A 327 0.08 -24.02 -20.77
CA PRO A 327 0.83 -25.28 -20.80
C PRO A 327 2.00 -25.29 -19.81
N ALA A 328 2.34 -26.47 -19.29
CA ALA A 328 3.43 -26.61 -18.31
C ALA A 328 4.79 -26.18 -18.88
N ASP A 329 5.04 -26.47 -20.16
CA ASP A 329 6.30 -26.11 -20.83
C ASP A 329 6.46 -24.59 -20.97
N ASP A 330 5.38 -23.87 -21.32
CA ASP A 330 5.36 -22.39 -21.37
C ASP A 330 5.63 -21.80 -19.98
N ARG A 331 4.98 -22.37 -18.95
CA ARG A 331 5.17 -21.93 -17.57
C ARG A 331 6.63 -22.09 -17.14
N GLU A 332 7.24 -23.24 -17.43
CA GLU A 332 8.65 -23.49 -17.15
C GLU A 332 9.58 -22.56 -17.93
N ALA A 333 9.26 -22.26 -19.19
CA ALA A 333 10.03 -21.34 -20.02
C ALA A 333 10.01 -19.90 -19.47
N LEU A 334 8.85 -19.42 -19.00
CA LEU A 334 8.70 -18.12 -18.35
C LEU A 334 9.44 -18.04 -17.00
N LEU A 335 9.37 -19.10 -16.19
CA LEU A 335 10.16 -19.16 -14.94
C LEU A 335 11.66 -19.14 -15.22
N ALA A 336 12.11 -19.89 -16.23
CA ALA A 336 13.50 -19.85 -16.67
C ALA A 336 13.90 -18.47 -17.23
N ALA A 337 12.96 -17.70 -17.80
CA ALA A 337 13.20 -16.33 -18.25
C ALA A 337 13.43 -15.38 -17.06
N LEU A 338 12.63 -15.48 -16.00
CA LEU A 338 12.86 -14.74 -14.75
C LEU A 338 14.24 -15.06 -14.14
N GLU A 339 14.65 -16.33 -14.15
CA GLU A 339 15.97 -16.77 -13.67
C GLU A 339 17.12 -16.17 -14.50
N ARG A 340 16.96 -16.04 -15.82
CA ARG A 340 17.96 -15.38 -16.69
C ARG A 340 18.05 -13.88 -16.44
N GLN A 341 16.95 -13.24 -16.06
CA GLN A 341 16.91 -11.79 -15.78
C GLN A 341 17.51 -11.42 -14.41
N ASP A 342 17.83 -12.40 -13.56
CA ASP A 342 18.49 -12.21 -12.25
C ASP A 342 19.70 -11.26 -12.32
N ALA A 343 20.52 -11.37 -13.38
CA ALA A 343 21.71 -10.53 -13.57
C ALA A 343 21.43 -9.02 -13.65
N HIS A 344 20.18 -8.62 -13.91
CA HIS A 344 19.79 -7.24 -14.17
C HIS A 344 18.72 -6.71 -13.20
N THR A 345 17.93 -7.60 -12.59
CA THR A 345 16.80 -7.21 -11.75
C THR A 345 16.66 -8.12 -10.52
N PRO A 346 17.03 -7.69 -9.30
CA PRO A 346 16.85 -8.46 -8.06
C PRO A 346 15.39 -8.91 -7.82
N TRP A 347 14.43 -8.16 -8.37
CA TRP A 347 13.02 -8.50 -8.34
C TRP A 347 12.67 -9.74 -9.18
N ALA A 348 13.21 -9.88 -10.39
CA ALA A 348 12.94 -11.04 -11.25
C ALA A 348 13.41 -12.35 -10.60
N LYS A 349 14.58 -12.30 -9.97
CA LYS A 349 15.13 -13.37 -9.15
C LYS A 349 14.21 -13.77 -8.00
N SER A 350 13.75 -12.77 -7.24
CA SER A 350 12.81 -12.98 -6.13
C SER A 350 11.52 -13.62 -6.60
N LEU A 351 10.95 -13.15 -7.72
CA LEU A 351 9.75 -13.73 -8.33
C LEU A 351 9.96 -15.20 -8.73
N SER A 352 11.10 -15.54 -9.35
CA SER A 352 11.38 -16.95 -9.69
C SER A 352 11.43 -17.82 -8.44
N ALA A 353 12.20 -17.42 -7.43
CA ALA A 353 12.27 -18.14 -6.15
C ALA A 353 10.87 -18.31 -5.52
N VAL A 354 10.01 -17.29 -5.66
CA VAL A 354 8.63 -17.32 -5.17
C VAL A 354 7.78 -18.37 -5.87
N TYR A 355 7.70 -18.33 -7.20
CA TYR A 355 6.87 -19.28 -7.95
C TYR A 355 7.40 -20.72 -7.86
N ARG A 356 8.73 -20.90 -7.78
CA ARG A 356 9.38 -22.20 -7.57
C ARG A 356 9.07 -22.74 -6.17
N GLY A 357 9.22 -21.93 -5.13
CA GLY A 357 8.91 -22.32 -3.75
C GLY A 357 7.46 -22.76 -3.61
N LEU A 358 6.51 -21.93 -4.06
CA LEU A 358 5.07 -22.20 -3.98
C LEU A 358 4.58 -23.37 -4.86
N ALA A 359 5.41 -23.89 -5.75
CA ALA A 359 5.12 -25.09 -6.54
C ALA A 359 5.53 -26.39 -5.81
N THR A 360 6.29 -26.30 -4.72
CA THR A 360 6.79 -27.44 -3.95
C THR A 360 6.03 -27.61 -2.64
N ARG A 361 6.17 -28.78 -2.01
CA ARG A 361 5.65 -29.05 -0.66
C ARG A 361 6.75 -28.84 0.37
N SER A 362 6.38 -28.37 1.55
CA SER A 362 7.34 -28.23 2.65
C SER A 362 7.75 -29.63 3.12
N GLU A 363 9.05 -29.84 3.29
CA GLU A 363 9.59 -31.06 3.92
C GLU A 363 9.46 -30.99 5.45
N SER A 364 9.43 -29.77 5.99
CA SER A 364 9.31 -29.49 7.42
C SER A 364 7.87 -29.64 7.94
N LEU A 365 6.86 -29.42 7.09
CA LEU A 365 5.46 -29.38 7.53
C LEU A 365 4.48 -29.97 6.48
N ASP A 366 3.82 -31.07 6.84
CA ASP A 366 2.74 -31.67 6.05
C ASP A 366 1.39 -30.99 6.33
N VAL A 367 1.08 -29.96 5.54
CA VAL A 367 -0.17 -29.16 5.66
C VAL A 367 -1.42 -30.03 5.55
N ASP A 368 -1.43 -31.07 4.70
CA ASP A 368 -2.60 -31.92 4.49
C ASP A 368 -2.88 -32.79 5.72
N SER A 369 -1.83 -33.33 6.35
CA SER A 369 -1.95 -34.08 7.59
C SER A 369 -2.33 -33.20 8.78
N TRP A 370 -1.77 -31.99 8.88
CA TRP A 370 -2.14 -31.02 9.89
C TRP A 370 -3.59 -30.55 9.76
N THR A 371 -4.02 -30.25 8.52
CA THR A 371 -5.41 -29.82 8.25
C THR A 371 -6.39 -30.89 8.73
N ARG A 372 -6.20 -32.16 8.31
CA ARG A 372 -7.06 -33.27 8.74
C ARG A 372 -7.03 -33.52 10.25
N ALA A 373 -5.88 -33.34 10.89
CA ALA A 373 -5.75 -33.56 12.33
C ALA A 373 -6.38 -32.44 13.17
N LEU A 374 -6.46 -31.22 12.63
CA LEU A 374 -7.09 -30.06 13.29
C LEU A 374 -8.58 -29.92 12.96
N GLU A 375 -9.12 -30.66 11.99
CA GLU A 375 -10.55 -30.66 11.69
C GLU A 375 -11.37 -31.06 12.93
N GLY A 376 -12.24 -30.14 13.38
CA GLY A 376 -13.06 -30.34 14.58
C GLY A 376 -12.30 -30.27 15.91
N ALA A 377 -11.00 -29.93 15.91
CA ALA A 377 -10.26 -29.66 17.12
C ALA A 377 -10.81 -28.37 17.75
N GLU A 378 -11.43 -28.49 18.92
CA GLU A 378 -11.77 -27.32 19.72
C GLU A 378 -10.48 -26.73 20.31
N ALA A 379 -10.41 -25.40 20.37
CA ALA A 379 -9.37 -24.76 21.17
C ALA A 379 -9.50 -25.34 22.58
N PRO A 380 -8.43 -25.91 23.17
CA PRO A 380 -8.55 -26.48 24.49
C PRO A 380 -9.17 -25.43 25.40
N MET A 381 -10.33 -25.77 25.99
CA MET A 381 -11.09 -24.90 26.88
C MET A 381 -10.33 -24.60 28.19
N GLU A 382 -9.04 -24.95 28.24
CA GLU A 382 -8.04 -24.42 29.14
C GLU A 382 -7.91 -22.90 28.90
N ARG A 383 -8.89 -22.16 29.43
CA ARG A 383 -8.51 -21.09 30.36
C ARG A 383 -7.46 -21.75 31.24
N ARG A 384 -6.18 -21.41 31.02
CA ARG A 384 -5.07 -21.88 31.86
C ARG A 384 -5.54 -21.66 33.28
N ASP A 385 -6.04 -22.73 33.91
CA ASP A 385 -6.52 -22.63 35.27
C ASP A 385 -5.24 -22.42 36.02
N ARG A 386 -4.98 -21.17 36.40
CA ARG A 386 -3.72 -20.78 36.99
C ARG A 386 -3.42 -21.65 38.20
N VAL A 387 -4.45 -22.09 38.91
CA VAL A 387 -4.32 -23.04 40.02
C VAL A 387 -3.69 -24.35 39.54
N GLN A 388 -4.06 -24.86 38.37
CA GLN A 388 -3.45 -26.04 37.77
C GLN A 388 -2.03 -25.79 37.29
N VAL A 389 -1.72 -24.65 36.66
CA VAL A 389 -0.35 -24.33 36.21
C VAL A 389 0.59 -24.19 37.41
N VAL A 390 0.19 -23.46 38.45
CA VAL A 390 0.96 -23.29 39.69
C VAL A 390 1.10 -24.63 40.42
N SER A 391 0.03 -25.42 40.51
CA SER A 391 0.06 -26.77 41.08
C SER A 391 1.05 -27.67 40.33
N ARG A 392 1.03 -27.69 39.00
CA ARG A 392 1.99 -28.45 38.17
C ARG A 392 3.42 -27.99 38.41
N LEU A 393 3.66 -26.70 38.59
CA LEU A 393 4.99 -26.18 38.91
C LEU A 393 5.46 -26.61 40.31
N GLU A 394 4.60 -26.51 41.33
CA GLU A 394 4.93 -26.91 42.70
C GLU A 394 5.18 -28.41 42.82
N TYR A 395 4.28 -29.25 42.31
CA TYR A 395 4.43 -30.70 42.34
C TYR A 395 5.54 -31.19 41.41
N GLY A 396 5.64 -30.61 40.21
CA GLY A 396 6.71 -30.92 39.25
C GLY A 396 8.08 -30.54 39.80
N GLY A 397 8.20 -29.39 40.46
CA GLY A 397 9.43 -28.95 41.13
C GLY A 397 9.81 -29.89 42.29
N ALA A 398 8.84 -30.33 43.09
CA ALA A 398 9.08 -31.31 44.14
C ALA A 398 9.50 -32.68 43.58
N ALA A 399 8.86 -33.15 42.51
CA ALA A 399 9.16 -34.42 41.85
C ALA A 399 10.54 -34.41 41.18
N ALA A 400 10.85 -33.37 40.40
CA ALA A 400 12.16 -33.20 39.77
C ALA A 400 13.28 -33.03 40.81
N LYS A 401 13.00 -32.48 41.99
CA LYS A 401 13.97 -32.44 43.10
C LYS A 401 14.17 -33.80 43.75
N ALA A 402 13.10 -34.59 43.88
CA ALA A 402 13.17 -35.94 44.43
C ALA A 402 13.88 -36.93 43.48
N GLN A 403 13.77 -36.71 42.17
CA GLN A 403 14.36 -37.54 41.12
C GLN A 403 15.13 -36.66 40.11
N PRO A 404 16.32 -36.14 40.50
CA PRO A 404 17.04 -35.13 39.72
C PRO A 404 17.62 -35.63 38.40
N THR A 405 17.70 -36.95 38.21
CA THR A 405 18.22 -37.59 37.00
C THR A 405 17.12 -38.07 36.05
N ASP A 406 15.85 -37.81 36.35
CA ASP A 406 14.74 -38.16 35.47
C ASP A 406 14.53 -37.06 34.41
N PRO A 407 14.84 -37.33 33.12
CA PRO A 407 14.69 -36.34 32.06
C PRO A 407 13.23 -35.90 31.85
N ALA A 408 12.25 -36.78 32.07
CA ALA A 408 10.84 -36.46 31.84
C ALA A 408 10.31 -35.46 32.88
N LEU A 409 10.64 -35.67 34.16
CA LEU A 409 10.25 -34.76 35.24
C LEU A 409 10.90 -33.38 35.09
N LYS A 410 12.13 -33.32 34.55
CA LYS A 410 12.79 -32.05 34.23
C LYS A 410 12.12 -31.31 33.10
N LEU A 411 11.69 -32.01 32.05
CA LEU A 411 10.93 -31.41 30.96
C LEU A 411 9.55 -30.91 31.41
N GLU A 412 8.84 -31.68 32.25
CA GLU A 412 7.55 -31.23 32.82
C GLU A 412 7.71 -29.96 33.67
N LEU A 413 8.78 -29.86 34.46
CA LEU A 413 9.12 -28.65 35.21
C LEU A 413 9.38 -27.46 34.27
N ALA A 414 10.10 -27.68 33.18
CA ALA A 414 10.42 -26.66 32.19
C ALA A 414 9.14 -26.10 31.53
N GLU A 415 8.26 -26.98 31.07
CA GLU A 415 6.98 -26.60 30.45
C GLU A 415 6.05 -25.88 31.42
N ALA A 416 5.96 -26.35 32.68
CA ALA A 416 5.15 -25.69 33.71
C ALA A 416 5.68 -24.28 34.03
N SER A 417 7.00 -24.12 34.11
CA SER A 417 7.66 -22.84 34.33
C SER A 417 7.39 -21.87 33.17
N LEU A 418 7.50 -22.37 31.93
CA LEU A 418 7.21 -21.60 30.73
C LEU A 418 5.75 -21.16 30.68
N ALA A 419 4.82 -22.08 30.93
CA ALA A 419 3.38 -21.80 30.92
C ALA A 419 3.00 -20.72 31.94
N LEU A 420 3.65 -20.70 33.11
CA LEU A 420 3.45 -19.66 34.12
C LEU A 420 4.09 -18.33 33.70
N ALA A 421 5.28 -18.35 33.10
CA ALA A 421 5.99 -17.15 32.68
C ALA A 421 5.18 -16.32 31.66
N VAL A 422 4.50 -17.02 30.75
CA VAL A 422 3.74 -16.43 29.64
C VAL A 422 2.24 -16.30 29.93
N ASP A 423 1.81 -16.50 31.19
CA ASP A 423 0.45 -16.23 31.64
C ASP A 423 0.27 -14.72 31.96
N PRO A 424 -0.61 -13.99 31.24
CA PRO A 424 -0.86 -12.58 31.51
C PRO A 424 -1.38 -12.30 32.92
N GLN A 425 -2.07 -13.27 33.55
CA GLN A 425 -2.60 -13.12 34.91
C GLN A 425 -1.55 -13.36 35.99
N ALA A 426 -0.47 -14.10 35.67
CA ALA A 426 0.67 -14.24 36.56
C ALA A 426 1.35 -12.87 36.76
N ALA A 427 1.48 -12.10 35.68
CA ALA A 427 2.05 -10.76 35.68
C ALA A 427 1.32 -9.78 36.63
N ALA A 428 -0.01 -9.86 36.70
CA ALA A 428 -0.84 -8.96 37.51
C ALA A 428 -0.78 -9.21 39.03
N VAL A 429 -0.42 -10.43 39.46
CA VAL A 429 -0.47 -10.84 40.88
C VAL A 429 0.90 -10.85 41.54
N LEU A 430 1.98 -10.95 40.75
CA LEU A 430 3.33 -11.12 41.26
C LEU A 430 4.08 -9.81 41.54
N GLY A 431 3.44 -8.64 41.39
CA GLY A 431 4.06 -7.39 41.81
C GLY A 431 3.12 -6.19 41.95
N ASN A 432 3.33 -5.39 42.99
CA ASN A 432 2.76 -4.05 43.15
C ASN A 432 3.47 -2.99 42.26
N GLY A 433 4.02 -3.39 41.11
CA GLY A 433 4.74 -2.50 40.19
C GLY A 433 5.38 -3.24 38.99
N GLY A 434 5.31 -2.63 37.79
CA GLY A 434 5.68 -3.28 36.52
C GLY A 434 7.16 -3.66 36.32
N GLY A 435 8.08 -3.17 37.17
CA GLY A 435 9.50 -3.57 37.12
C GLY A 435 9.78 -4.94 37.77
N VAL A 436 9.10 -5.23 38.88
CA VAL A 436 9.22 -6.52 39.59
C VAL A 436 8.60 -7.66 38.77
N VAL A 437 7.48 -7.36 38.12
CA VAL A 437 6.78 -8.30 37.23
C VAL A 437 7.65 -8.74 36.06
N ARG A 438 8.29 -7.79 35.36
CA ARG A 438 9.20 -8.11 34.25
C ARG A 438 10.41 -8.94 34.70
N SER A 439 10.99 -8.59 35.84
CA SER A 439 12.13 -9.33 36.40
C SER A 439 11.74 -10.77 36.76
N TYR A 440 10.55 -10.96 37.35
CA TYR A 440 10.05 -12.29 37.70
C TYR A 440 9.72 -13.14 36.47
N GLN A 441 9.08 -12.56 35.45
CA GLN A 441 8.83 -13.25 34.18
C GLN A 441 10.13 -13.69 33.51
N GLN A 442 11.14 -12.81 33.47
CA GLN A 442 12.46 -13.14 32.94
C GLN A 442 13.09 -14.32 33.68
N LEU A 443 13.07 -14.32 35.01
CA LEU A 443 13.62 -15.44 35.81
C LEU A 443 12.90 -16.77 35.53
N LEU A 444 11.56 -16.76 35.40
CA LEU A 444 10.82 -17.96 35.06
C LEU A 444 11.16 -18.49 33.65
N LEU A 445 11.41 -17.59 32.69
CA LEU A 445 11.86 -17.97 31.35
C LEU A 445 13.27 -18.57 31.39
N GLU A 446 14.18 -17.99 32.18
CA GLU A 446 15.52 -18.51 32.39
C GLU A 446 15.49 -19.89 33.06
N ASP A 447 14.62 -20.08 34.04
CA ASP A 447 14.42 -21.35 34.73
C ASP A 447 13.80 -22.41 33.82
N ALA A 448 12.79 -22.05 33.01
CA ALA A 448 12.21 -22.92 32.00
C ALA A 448 13.27 -23.38 30.99
N ARG A 449 14.06 -22.44 30.45
CA ARG A 449 15.15 -22.75 29.50
C ARG A 449 16.20 -23.66 30.14
N ARG A 450 16.63 -23.36 31.37
CA ARG A 450 17.63 -24.17 32.09
C ARG A 450 17.12 -25.59 32.32
N ALA A 451 15.88 -25.75 32.80
CA ALA A 451 15.29 -27.04 33.06
C ALA A 451 15.13 -27.88 31.77
N ALA A 452 14.77 -27.27 30.65
CA ALA A 452 14.70 -27.96 29.36
C ALA A 452 16.08 -28.43 28.86
N LEU A 453 17.12 -27.59 28.99
CA LEU A 453 18.49 -27.97 28.64
C LEU A 453 19.07 -29.05 29.57
N GLU A 454 18.72 -29.02 30.87
CA GLU A 454 19.06 -30.10 31.79
C GLU A 454 18.36 -31.41 31.43
N ALA A 455 17.07 -31.35 31.05
CA ALA A 455 16.33 -32.52 30.57
C ALA A 455 17.01 -33.13 29.34
N GLU A 456 17.43 -32.30 28.38
CA GLU A 456 18.18 -32.72 27.19
C GLU A 456 19.50 -33.42 27.55
N GLN A 457 20.29 -32.85 28.46
CA GLN A 457 21.53 -33.46 28.94
C GLN A 457 21.31 -34.82 29.63
N LEU A 458 20.14 -35.01 30.24
CA LEU A 458 19.72 -36.26 30.87
C LEU A 458 19.08 -37.26 29.86
N GLY A 459 18.99 -36.88 28.58
CA GLY A 459 18.52 -37.74 27.50
C GLY A 459 17.08 -37.51 27.05
N ALA A 460 16.41 -36.43 27.48
CA ALA A 460 15.16 -36.01 26.85
C ALA A 460 15.43 -35.59 25.40
N THR A 461 14.62 -36.09 24.47
CA THR A 461 14.67 -35.72 23.06
C THR A 461 13.26 -35.46 22.55
N GLY A 462 13.12 -34.91 21.33
CA GLY A 462 11.84 -34.69 20.70
C GLY A 462 11.40 -33.23 20.71
N TRP A 463 10.41 -32.92 19.87
CA TRP A 463 9.90 -31.57 19.64
C TRP A 463 9.56 -30.77 20.90
N ARG A 464 9.13 -31.41 22.00
CA ARG A 464 8.76 -30.74 23.25
C ARG A 464 9.93 -30.03 23.93
N VAL A 465 11.11 -30.65 23.89
CA VAL A 465 12.35 -30.06 24.43
C VAL A 465 12.70 -28.82 23.61
N ASP A 466 12.76 -28.99 22.29
CA ASP A 466 13.08 -27.91 21.36
C ASP A 466 12.06 -26.77 21.41
N ALA A 467 10.77 -27.08 21.48
CA ALA A 467 9.69 -26.11 21.63
C ALA A 467 9.85 -25.26 22.89
N THR A 468 10.12 -25.89 24.03
CA THR A 468 10.29 -25.20 25.31
C THR A 468 11.50 -24.27 25.28
N VAL A 469 12.63 -24.74 24.73
CA VAL A 469 13.83 -23.91 24.57
C VAL A 469 13.58 -22.77 23.58
N ALA A 470 12.93 -23.04 22.45
CA ALA A 470 12.65 -22.05 21.41
C ALA A 470 11.83 -20.87 21.95
N ILE A 471 10.71 -21.17 22.62
CA ILE A 471 9.80 -20.16 23.16
C ILE A 471 10.52 -19.38 24.28
N ALA A 472 11.21 -20.07 25.20
CA ALA A 472 11.93 -19.39 26.28
C ALA A 472 13.03 -18.47 25.74
N ALA A 473 13.83 -18.94 24.77
CA ALA A 473 14.87 -18.15 24.11
C ALA A 473 14.29 -16.93 23.39
N PHE A 474 13.16 -17.07 22.70
CA PHE A 474 12.47 -15.97 22.02
C PHE A 474 12.12 -14.84 22.99
N PHE A 475 11.46 -15.16 24.12
CA PHE A 475 11.10 -14.14 25.11
C PHE A 475 12.30 -13.55 25.86
N LEU A 476 13.43 -14.28 25.92
CA LEU A 476 14.69 -13.78 26.49
C LEU A 476 15.51 -12.95 25.49
N GLY A 477 15.06 -12.80 24.24
CA GLY A 477 15.76 -12.06 23.19
C GLY A 477 16.91 -12.82 22.53
N ASP A 478 17.07 -14.13 22.82
CA ASP A 478 18.04 -15.01 22.16
C ASP A 478 17.43 -15.57 20.87
N ILE A 479 17.26 -14.68 19.88
CA ILE A 479 16.55 -14.98 18.64
C ILE A 479 17.25 -16.08 17.83
N ALA A 480 18.59 -16.12 17.84
CA ALA A 480 19.34 -17.15 17.12
C ALA A 480 19.00 -18.56 17.65
N GLN A 481 19.04 -18.75 18.97
CA GLN A 481 18.66 -20.03 19.59
C GLN A 481 17.18 -20.34 19.36
N ALA A 482 16.30 -19.34 19.47
CA ALA A 482 14.87 -19.51 19.25
C ALA A 482 14.57 -20.07 17.84
N ARG A 483 15.20 -19.50 16.81
CA ARG A 483 15.03 -19.92 15.41
C ARG A 483 15.53 -21.35 15.18
N THR A 484 16.75 -21.68 15.63
CA THR A 484 17.31 -23.03 15.47
C THR A 484 16.45 -24.09 16.16
N ARG A 485 15.98 -23.80 17.37
CA ARG A 485 15.14 -24.73 18.14
C ARG A 485 13.73 -24.84 17.56
N ALA A 486 13.16 -23.75 17.04
CA ALA A 486 11.86 -23.81 16.38
C ALA A 486 11.89 -24.69 15.11
N ASP A 487 12.97 -24.61 14.31
CA ASP A 487 13.18 -25.46 13.14
C ASP A 487 13.19 -26.96 13.51
N ALA A 488 14.00 -27.32 14.51
CA ALA A 488 14.06 -28.70 15.02
C ALA A 488 12.70 -29.17 15.58
N ALA A 489 12.02 -28.32 16.35
CA ALA A 489 10.72 -28.65 16.92
C ALA A 489 9.65 -28.89 15.84
N VAL A 490 9.56 -28.04 14.81
CA VAL A 490 8.57 -28.17 13.74
C VAL A 490 8.75 -29.49 12.97
N GLY A 491 9.99 -29.87 12.65
CA GLY A 491 10.27 -31.10 11.89
C GLY A 491 9.86 -32.39 12.60
N GLU A 492 9.77 -32.40 13.92
CA GLU A 492 9.38 -33.58 14.72
C GLU A 492 7.97 -33.46 15.35
N MET A 493 7.30 -32.32 15.21
CA MET A 493 6.01 -32.07 15.84
C MET A 493 4.90 -32.92 15.19
N PRO A 494 4.18 -33.76 15.96
CA PRO A 494 3.07 -34.54 15.41
C PRO A 494 1.95 -33.63 14.89
N PRO A 495 1.31 -33.96 13.76
CA PRO A 495 0.11 -33.25 13.32
C PRO A 495 -1.00 -33.27 14.38
N GLY A 496 -1.72 -32.15 14.53
CA GLY A 496 -2.88 -32.05 15.42
C GLY A 496 -2.60 -31.53 16.82
N GLN A 497 -1.36 -31.12 17.14
CA GLN A 497 -1.13 -30.37 18.39
C GLN A 497 -1.91 -29.05 18.34
N ALA A 498 -2.90 -28.90 19.21
CA ALA A 498 -3.80 -27.75 19.27
C ALA A 498 -3.47 -26.79 20.44
N ASP A 499 -2.38 -27.06 21.16
CA ASP A 499 -1.99 -26.31 22.35
C ASP A 499 -1.24 -25.01 22.01
N TRP A 500 -1.02 -24.19 23.04
CA TRP A 500 -0.35 -22.90 22.88
C TRP A 500 1.13 -23.02 22.51
N SER A 501 1.82 -24.08 22.94
CA SER A 501 3.23 -24.28 22.62
C SER A 501 3.41 -24.57 21.14
N ALA A 502 2.54 -25.38 20.55
CA ALA A 502 2.54 -25.71 19.13
C ALA A 502 2.40 -24.45 18.26
N ILE A 503 1.35 -23.64 18.48
CA ILE A 503 1.17 -22.40 17.70
C ILE A 503 2.30 -21.38 17.93
N SER A 504 2.87 -21.32 19.13
CA SER A 504 3.97 -20.40 19.42
C SER A 504 5.24 -20.78 18.65
N VAL A 505 5.59 -22.07 18.63
CA VAL A 505 6.73 -22.57 17.87
C VAL A 505 6.51 -22.43 16.36
N LEU A 506 5.33 -22.78 15.85
CA LEU A 506 4.97 -22.56 14.44
C LEU A 506 5.10 -21.07 14.06
N SER A 507 4.68 -20.17 14.95
CA SER A 507 4.81 -18.73 14.74
C SER A 507 6.27 -18.27 14.71
N ILE A 508 7.10 -18.73 15.67
CA ILE A 508 8.54 -18.42 15.68
C ILE A 508 9.20 -18.92 14.39
N PHE A 509 8.87 -20.14 13.96
CA PHE A 509 9.38 -20.73 12.71
C PHE A 509 8.96 -19.93 11.47
N ALA A 510 7.67 -19.57 11.36
CA ALA A 510 7.16 -18.77 10.25
C ALA A 510 7.83 -17.38 10.19
N GLU A 511 7.91 -16.68 11.33
CA GLU A 511 8.55 -15.37 11.41
C GLU A 511 10.05 -15.45 11.08
N ALA A 512 10.75 -16.50 11.53
CA ALA A 512 12.16 -16.70 11.22
C ALA A 512 12.40 -16.78 9.69
N ARG A 513 11.59 -17.57 8.98
CA ARG A 513 11.68 -17.70 7.53
C ARG A 513 11.26 -16.41 6.83
N ARG A 514 10.20 -15.75 7.29
CA ARG A 514 9.72 -14.47 6.77
C ARG A 514 10.80 -13.38 6.87
N GLU A 515 11.41 -13.22 8.04
CA GLU A 515 12.46 -12.23 8.29
C GLU A 515 13.71 -12.53 7.44
N ALA A 516 14.15 -13.79 7.37
CA ALA A 516 15.30 -14.17 6.55
C ALA A 516 15.08 -13.88 5.06
N ILE A 517 13.88 -14.15 4.53
CA ILE A 517 13.53 -13.77 3.15
C ILE A 517 13.48 -12.24 2.99
N THR A 518 12.87 -11.54 3.94
CA THR A 518 12.76 -10.06 3.88
C THR A 518 14.14 -9.40 3.89
N GLU A 519 15.04 -9.85 4.76
CA GLU A 519 16.43 -9.39 4.84
C GLU A 519 17.18 -9.70 3.54
N ALA A 520 17.03 -10.92 2.99
CA ALA A 520 17.67 -11.29 1.74
C ALA A 520 17.18 -10.43 0.56
N VAL A 521 15.86 -10.24 0.44
CA VAL A 521 15.27 -9.39 -0.62
C VAL A 521 15.74 -7.95 -0.49
N ALA A 522 15.73 -7.38 0.71
CA ALA A 522 16.19 -6.01 0.95
C ALA A 522 17.69 -5.83 0.63
N ALA A 523 18.50 -6.86 0.86
CA ALA A 523 19.92 -6.87 0.56
C ALA A 523 20.25 -7.30 -0.89
N GLY A 524 19.25 -7.71 -1.69
CA GLY A 524 19.46 -8.28 -3.03
C GLY A 524 20.18 -9.64 -3.01
N ASN A 525 20.17 -10.35 -1.89
CA ASN A 525 20.87 -11.63 -1.70
C ASN A 525 20.03 -12.84 -2.15
N ASP A 526 20.72 -13.93 -2.45
CA ASP A 526 20.11 -15.26 -2.61
C ASP A 526 19.41 -15.71 -1.33
N TRP A 527 18.27 -16.39 -1.49
CA TRP A 527 17.62 -17.10 -0.39
C TRP A 527 17.06 -18.45 -0.88
N PRO A 528 17.11 -19.50 -0.04
CA PRO A 528 16.56 -20.81 -0.38
C PRO A 528 15.04 -20.76 -0.62
N ARG A 529 14.59 -21.20 -1.78
CA ARG A 529 13.15 -21.26 -2.13
C ARG A 529 12.33 -22.06 -1.11
N GLU A 530 12.95 -23.05 -0.46
CA GLU A 530 12.37 -23.88 0.58
C GLU A 530 11.89 -23.04 1.77
N TRP A 531 12.53 -21.89 2.03
CA TRP A 531 12.08 -20.96 3.08
C TRP A 531 10.69 -20.40 2.78
N LEU A 532 10.36 -20.12 1.51
CA LEU A 532 9.01 -19.66 1.15
C LEU A 532 8.00 -20.80 1.28
N THR A 533 8.38 -22.00 0.85
CA THR A 533 7.54 -23.18 0.99
C THR A 533 7.18 -23.42 2.46
N ASP A 534 8.18 -23.33 3.34
CA ASP A 534 8.05 -23.52 4.78
C ASP A 534 7.20 -22.45 5.45
N VAL A 535 7.44 -21.17 5.18
CA VAL A 535 6.64 -20.08 5.77
C VAL A 535 5.19 -20.11 5.29
N HIS A 536 4.95 -20.43 4.01
CA HIS A 536 3.61 -20.58 3.47
C HIS A 536 2.88 -21.76 4.12
N ALA A 537 3.57 -22.90 4.29
CA ALA A 537 3.01 -24.07 4.97
C ALA A 537 2.70 -23.76 6.44
N ALA A 538 3.64 -23.13 7.15
CA ALA A 538 3.48 -22.75 8.55
C ALA A 538 2.28 -21.83 8.76
N TYR A 539 2.16 -20.74 7.99
CA TYR A 539 0.98 -19.89 8.08
C TYR A 539 -0.31 -20.59 7.67
N SER A 540 -0.29 -21.50 6.69
CA SER A 540 -1.47 -22.28 6.31
C SER A 540 -1.97 -23.17 7.46
N VAL A 541 -1.06 -23.74 8.26
CA VAL A 541 -1.38 -24.47 9.49
C VAL A 541 -1.82 -23.53 10.61
N ILE A 542 -1.10 -22.44 10.87
CA ILE A 542 -1.46 -21.46 11.91
C ILE A 542 -2.87 -20.89 11.67
N ASN A 543 -3.22 -20.57 10.43
CA ASN A 543 -4.53 -20.03 10.07
C ASN A 543 -5.67 -21.04 10.25
N ARG A 544 -5.36 -22.34 10.34
CA ARG A 544 -6.30 -23.44 10.63
C ARG A 544 -6.26 -23.87 12.10
N HIS A 545 -5.16 -23.61 12.80
CA HIS A 545 -4.99 -23.93 14.21
C HIS A 545 -6.07 -23.26 15.09
N PRO A 546 -6.64 -23.93 16.10
CA PRO A 546 -7.72 -23.36 16.93
C PRO A 546 -7.37 -22.03 17.62
N LEU A 547 -6.10 -21.87 18.01
CA LEU A 547 -5.57 -20.64 18.59
C LEU A 547 -5.06 -19.61 17.56
N GLY A 548 -5.20 -19.88 16.26
CA GLY A 548 -4.86 -18.95 15.18
C GLY A 548 -5.67 -17.65 15.28
N THR A 549 -5.12 -16.56 14.74
CA THR A 549 -5.76 -15.24 14.79
C THR A 549 -5.83 -14.58 13.42
N GLU A 550 -6.73 -13.61 13.26
CA GLU A 550 -6.78 -12.77 12.06
C GLU A 550 -5.44 -12.08 11.77
N ALA A 551 -4.66 -11.73 12.81
CA ALA A 551 -3.34 -11.12 12.66
C ALA A 551 -2.34 -12.04 11.93
N SER A 552 -2.40 -13.35 12.18
CA SER A 552 -1.57 -14.32 11.45
C SER A 552 -1.98 -14.43 9.97
N VAL A 553 -3.28 -14.35 9.68
CA VAL A 553 -3.78 -14.30 8.29
C VAL A 553 -3.28 -13.02 7.61
N VAL A 554 -3.42 -11.87 8.26
CA VAL A 554 -2.97 -10.57 7.73
C VAL A 554 -1.49 -10.62 7.35
N LYS A 555 -0.63 -11.10 8.25
CA LYS A 555 0.81 -11.24 7.99
C LYS A 555 1.07 -12.16 6.80
N HIS A 556 0.38 -13.29 6.71
CA HIS A 556 0.53 -14.23 5.60
C HIS A 556 0.14 -13.60 4.26
N VAL A 557 -1.02 -12.95 4.19
CA VAL A 557 -1.54 -12.29 2.98
C VAL A 557 -0.60 -11.17 2.53
N ASP A 558 -0.19 -10.29 3.43
CA ASP A 558 0.70 -9.18 3.08
C ASP A 558 2.07 -9.66 2.63
N PHE A 559 2.64 -10.66 3.32
CA PHE A 559 3.93 -11.23 2.96
C PHE A 559 3.90 -11.81 1.54
N LEU A 560 2.89 -12.64 1.23
CA LEU A 560 2.73 -13.20 -0.12
C LEU A 560 2.51 -12.11 -1.17
N ARG A 561 1.71 -11.07 -0.86
CA ARG A 561 1.46 -9.97 -1.79
C ARG A 561 2.73 -9.18 -2.08
N THR A 562 3.52 -8.85 -1.07
CA THR A 562 4.79 -8.12 -1.21
C THR A 562 5.80 -8.90 -2.05
N LEU A 563 5.77 -10.24 -2.00
CA LEU A 563 6.61 -11.11 -2.82
C LEU A 563 6.06 -11.37 -4.23
N GLY A 564 4.92 -10.79 -4.61
CA GLY A 564 4.31 -10.99 -5.93
C GLY A 564 3.47 -12.28 -6.05
N ALA A 565 3.32 -13.06 -4.97
CA ALA A 565 2.48 -14.27 -4.93
C ALA A 565 0.99 -13.95 -4.75
N VAL A 566 0.47 -13.06 -5.60
CA VAL A 566 -0.82 -12.39 -5.40
C VAL A 566 -2.00 -13.37 -5.35
N ASP A 567 -2.04 -14.40 -6.21
CA ASP A 567 -3.14 -15.37 -6.21
C ASP A 567 -3.17 -16.22 -4.94
N ARG A 568 -1.99 -16.59 -4.40
CA ARG A 568 -1.88 -17.31 -3.11
C ARG A 568 -2.27 -16.40 -1.95
N ALA A 569 -1.88 -15.12 -1.99
CA ALA A 569 -2.27 -14.13 -1.00
C ALA A 569 -3.80 -14.01 -0.94
N TRP A 570 -4.47 -13.96 -2.09
CA TRP A 570 -5.92 -13.85 -2.14
C TRP A 570 -6.65 -15.12 -1.73
N ALA A 571 -6.13 -16.30 -2.08
CA ALA A 571 -6.68 -17.56 -1.56
C ALA A 571 -6.60 -17.59 -0.02
N ALA A 572 -5.46 -17.20 0.55
CA ALA A 572 -5.31 -17.09 2.01
C ALA A 572 -6.23 -16.04 2.63
N LEU A 573 -6.50 -14.94 1.92
CA LEU A 573 -7.45 -13.90 2.35
C LEU A 573 -8.89 -14.41 2.38
N ASP A 574 -9.32 -15.12 1.33
CA ASP A 574 -10.67 -15.68 1.25
C ASP A 574 -10.87 -16.76 2.33
N GLU A 575 -9.87 -17.64 2.56
CA GLU A 575 -9.86 -18.57 3.70
C GLU A 575 -9.94 -17.84 5.05
N GLY A 576 -9.17 -16.77 5.20
CA GLY A 576 -9.18 -15.91 6.37
C GLY A 576 -10.54 -15.29 6.66
N LEU A 577 -11.21 -14.75 5.65
CA LEU A 577 -12.54 -14.14 5.78
C LEU A 577 -13.63 -15.15 6.09
N MET A 578 -13.51 -16.40 5.61
CA MET A 578 -14.43 -17.47 6.02
C MET A 578 -14.31 -17.75 7.53
N ARG A 579 -13.10 -17.67 8.09
CA ARG A 579 -12.86 -17.92 9.52
C ARG A 579 -13.11 -16.71 10.41
N TYR A 580 -12.74 -15.52 9.95
CA TYR A 580 -12.86 -14.25 10.66
C TYR A 580 -13.69 -13.26 9.83
N PRO A 581 -15.00 -13.54 9.65
CA PRO A 581 -15.87 -12.72 8.78
C PRO A 581 -16.10 -11.31 9.32
N ASP A 582 -15.73 -11.06 10.58
CA ASP A 582 -15.85 -9.76 11.24
C ASP A 582 -14.52 -9.02 11.34
N SER A 583 -13.49 -9.46 10.61
CA SER A 583 -12.18 -8.83 10.65
C SER A 583 -12.12 -7.54 9.82
N TRP A 584 -11.92 -6.41 10.49
CA TRP A 584 -11.69 -5.12 9.83
C TRP A 584 -10.50 -5.16 8.88
N ASP A 585 -9.38 -5.74 9.33
CA ASP A 585 -8.13 -5.78 8.57
C ASP A 585 -8.21 -6.67 7.33
N LEU A 586 -8.92 -7.80 7.41
CA LEU A 586 -9.13 -8.66 6.25
C LEU A 586 -10.11 -8.01 5.27
N HIS A 587 -11.18 -7.35 5.73
CA HIS A 587 -12.05 -6.60 4.84
C HIS A 587 -11.35 -5.41 4.16
N GLY A 588 -10.39 -4.76 4.83
CA GLY A 588 -9.51 -3.78 4.20
C GLY A 588 -8.74 -4.35 3.01
N ARG A 589 -8.16 -5.54 3.18
CA ARG A 589 -7.46 -6.27 2.10
C ARG A 589 -8.42 -6.77 1.02
N LYS A 590 -9.65 -7.16 1.38
CA LYS A 590 -10.69 -7.55 0.41
C LYS A 590 -11.07 -6.40 -0.50
N ARG A 591 -11.28 -5.21 0.05
CA ARG A 591 -11.53 -4.01 -0.77
C ARG A 591 -10.35 -3.70 -1.69
N ALA A 592 -9.13 -3.80 -1.19
CA ALA A 592 -7.93 -3.62 -2.02
C ALA A 592 -7.84 -4.67 -3.15
N GLN A 593 -8.12 -5.94 -2.87
CA GLN A 593 -8.20 -7.01 -3.87
C GLN A 593 -9.24 -6.67 -4.95
N VAL A 594 -10.46 -6.30 -4.53
CA VAL A 594 -11.56 -6.01 -5.46
C VAL A 594 -11.24 -4.76 -6.30
N LEU A 595 -10.68 -3.72 -5.70
CA LEU A 595 -10.24 -2.52 -6.42
C LEU A 595 -9.17 -2.86 -7.47
N TYR A 596 -8.20 -3.71 -7.10
CA TYR A 596 -7.14 -4.14 -8.01
C TYR A 596 -7.68 -4.99 -9.17
N GLN A 597 -8.54 -5.98 -8.88
CA GLN A 597 -9.04 -6.93 -9.87
C GLN A 597 -10.16 -6.37 -10.75
N LEU A 598 -11.12 -5.66 -10.15
CA LEU A 598 -12.41 -5.31 -10.75
C LEU A 598 -12.68 -3.80 -10.77
N GLY A 599 -11.76 -3.00 -10.23
CA GLY A 599 -11.96 -1.56 -10.06
C GLY A 599 -13.04 -1.21 -9.04
N TYR A 600 -13.34 0.09 -8.91
CA TYR A 600 -14.32 0.57 -7.93
C TYR A 600 -15.76 0.11 -8.22
N ARG A 601 -16.09 -0.15 -9.49
CA ARG A 601 -17.40 -0.71 -9.89
C ARG A 601 -17.59 -2.14 -9.43
N GLY A 602 -16.51 -2.87 -9.11
CA GLY A 602 -16.57 -4.22 -8.57
C GLY A 602 -16.84 -4.28 -7.06
N LEU A 603 -16.70 -3.17 -6.32
CA LEU A 603 -16.85 -3.15 -4.86
C LEU A 603 -18.23 -3.60 -4.40
N GLU A 604 -19.29 -2.98 -4.92
CA GLU A 604 -20.66 -3.30 -4.49
C GLU A 604 -21.09 -4.72 -4.90
N PRO A 605 -20.86 -5.19 -6.16
CA PRO A 605 -21.14 -6.57 -6.53
C PRO A 605 -20.41 -7.61 -5.67
N ALA A 606 -19.14 -7.37 -5.33
CA ALA A 606 -18.38 -8.29 -4.49
C ALA A 606 -18.98 -8.43 -3.09
N TYR A 607 -19.40 -7.32 -2.47
CA TYR A 607 -20.04 -7.35 -1.15
C TYR A 607 -21.48 -7.85 -1.19
N GLN A 608 -22.22 -7.62 -2.28
CA GLN A 608 -23.52 -8.24 -2.50
C GLN A 608 -23.42 -9.77 -2.58
N ALA A 609 -22.39 -10.30 -3.22
CA ALA A 609 -22.13 -11.74 -3.22
C ALA A 609 -21.82 -12.27 -1.82
N MET A 610 -21.07 -11.53 -1.01
CA MET A 610 -20.82 -11.89 0.41
C MET A 610 -22.11 -11.86 1.24
N LEU A 611 -22.95 -10.85 1.06
CA LEU A 611 -24.26 -10.74 1.73
C LEU A 611 -25.21 -11.87 1.36
N ALA A 612 -25.13 -12.39 0.13
CA ALA A 612 -25.95 -13.49 -0.35
C ALA A 612 -25.42 -14.89 0.09
N SER A 613 -24.24 -14.95 0.69
CA SER A 613 -23.64 -16.20 1.18
C SER A 613 -24.43 -16.78 2.36
N GLU A 614 -24.54 -18.11 2.42
CA GLU A 614 -25.12 -18.82 3.58
C GLU A 614 -24.35 -18.55 4.88
N TYR A 615 -23.06 -18.21 4.76
CA TYR A 615 -22.16 -17.93 5.88
C TYR A 615 -21.97 -16.42 6.13
N ALA A 616 -22.85 -15.56 5.62
CA ALA A 616 -22.76 -14.13 5.84
C ALA A 616 -22.88 -13.80 7.34
N SER A 617 -21.87 -13.11 7.89
CA SER A 617 -21.93 -12.59 9.25
C SER A 617 -23.05 -11.55 9.40
N PRO A 618 -23.70 -11.43 10.58
CA PRO A 618 -24.58 -10.31 10.91
C PRO A 618 -23.96 -8.92 10.68
N ASN A 619 -22.62 -8.81 10.76
CA ASN A 619 -21.89 -7.55 10.53
C ASN A 619 -21.51 -7.32 9.05
N THR A 620 -21.74 -8.28 8.15
CA THR A 620 -21.45 -8.12 6.70
C THR A 620 -22.08 -6.86 6.08
N PRO A 621 -23.33 -6.45 6.43
CA PRO A 621 -23.89 -5.20 5.93
C PRO A 621 -23.05 -3.97 6.29
N TRP A 622 -22.42 -3.94 7.47
CA TRP A 622 -21.54 -2.83 7.83
C TRP A 622 -20.40 -2.67 6.80
N TYR A 623 -19.76 -3.78 6.46
CA TYR A 623 -18.67 -3.79 5.49
C TYR A 623 -19.13 -3.50 4.06
N ALA A 624 -20.35 -3.93 3.69
CA ALA A 624 -20.97 -3.55 2.43
C ALA A 624 -21.24 -2.04 2.37
N GLY A 625 -21.70 -1.44 3.48
CA GLY A 625 -21.88 0.00 3.61
C GLY A 625 -20.58 0.76 3.39
N PHE A 626 -19.48 0.29 3.99
CA PHE A 626 -18.15 0.88 3.78
C PHE A 626 -17.66 0.73 2.33
N ALA A 627 -17.93 -0.41 1.69
CA ALA A 627 -17.60 -0.63 0.29
C ALA A 627 -18.39 0.30 -0.64
N SER A 628 -19.70 0.48 -0.42
CA SER A 628 -20.53 1.44 -1.16
C SER A 628 -20.10 2.88 -0.93
N LEU A 629 -19.74 3.25 0.30
CA LEU A 629 -19.16 4.58 0.60
C LEU A 629 -17.87 4.81 -0.20
N THR A 630 -16.98 3.82 -0.23
CA THR A 630 -15.74 3.89 -1.01
C THR A 630 -16.02 4.02 -2.51
N ALA A 631 -16.96 3.22 -3.05
CA ALA A 631 -17.37 3.29 -4.44
C ALA A 631 -17.95 4.68 -4.79
N ALA A 632 -18.74 5.27 -3.89
CA ALA A 632 -19.33 6.60 -4.07
C ALA A 632 -18.25 7.69 -4.24
N GLU A 633 -17.16 7.64 -3.45
CA GLU A 633 -16.04 8.58 -3.60
C GLU A 633 -15.34 8.42 -4.95
N PHE A 634 -15.14 7.19 -5.43
CA PHE A 634 -14.58 6.96 -6.76
C PHE A 634 -15.51 7.46 -7.87
N HIS A 635 -16.82 7.17 -7.81
CA HIS A 635 -17.80 7.73 -8.74
C HIS A 635 -17.76 9.26 -8.74
N ARG A 636 -17.66 9.88 -7.57
CA ARG A 636 -17.55 11.34 -7.43
C ARG A 636 -16.29 11.89 -8.12
N ARG A 637 -15.13 11.26 -7.91
CA ARG A 637 -13.86 11.62 -8.58
C ARG A 637 -13.95 11.49 -10.09
N SER A 638 -14.61 10.43 -10.58
CA SER A 638 -14.84 10.18 -12.00
C SER A 638 -15.91 11.09 -12.63
N GLY A 639 -16.56 11.96 -11.85
CA GLY A 639 -17.64 12.84 -12.35
C GLY A 639 -18.99 12.13 -12.53
N GLU A 640 -19.12 10.87 -12.13
CA GLU A 640 -20.33 10.03 -12.21
C GLU A 640 -21.29 10.39 -11.05
N ARG A 641 -21.90 11.58 -11.14
CA ARG A 641 -22.57 12.22 -9.99
C ARG A 641 -23.81 11.48 -9.50
N GLU A 642 -24.63 10.98 -10.41
CA GLU A 642 -25.86 10.27 -10.03
C GLU A 642 -25.53 8.87 -9.47
N GLU A 643 -24.52 8.19 -10.02
CA GLU A 643 -23.98 6.94 -9.50
C GLU A 643 -23.39 7.14 -8.10
N ALA A 644 -22.66 8.24 -7.86
CA ALA A 644 -22.14 8.58 -6.53
C ALA A 644 -23.29 8.78 -5.52
N LEU A 645 -24.34 9.53 -5.88
CA LEU A 645 -25.52 9.71 -5.03
C LEU A 645 -26.19 8.37 -4.70
N ALA A 646 -26.35 7.49 -5.69
CA ALA A 646 -26.95 6.18 -5.51
C ALA A 646 -26.11 5.27 -4.61
N ALA A 647 -24.78 5.30 -4.75
CA ALA A 647 -23.85 4.52 -3.92
C ALA A 647 -23.84 5.00 -2.46
N TYR A 648 -23.86 6.31 -2.20
CA TYR A 648 -24.00 6.82 -0.83
C TYR A 648 -25.34 6.41 -0.19
N SER A 649 -26.45 6.44 -0.94
CA SER A 649 -27.75 6.00 -0.43
C SER A 649 -27.71 4.52 -0.04
N ARG A 650 -27.14 3.66 -0.89
CA ARG A 650 -26.94 2.24 -0.57
C ARG A 650 -26.05 2.05 0.67
N ALA A 651 -25.00 2.87 0.82
CA ALA A 651 -24.16 2.82 2.01
C ALA A 651 -24.98 3.08 3.29
N ILE A 652 -25.84 4.10 3.29
CA ILE A 652 -26.73 4.43 4.41
C ILE A 652 -27.69 3.27 4.70
N ASP A 653 -28.33 2.71 3.67
CA ASP A 653 -29.23 1.56 3.82
C ASP A 653 -28.53 0.35 4.46
N TYR A 654 -27.29 0.07 4.05
CA TYR A 654 -26.48 -1.00 4.62
C TYR A 654 -26.07 -0.74 6.06
N TYR A 655 -25.77 0.51 6.43
CA TYR A 655 -25.50 0.86 7.83
C TYR A 655 -26.74 0.70 8.70
N ASP A 656 -27.92 1.11 8.24
CA ASP A 656 -29.17 0.89 8.95
C ASP A 656 -29.49 -0.62 9.08
N GLN A 657 -29.26 -1.41 8.02
CA GLN A 657 -29.37 -2.87 8.07
C GLN A 657 -28.38 -3.48 9.08
N SER A 658 -27.15 -2.96 9.13
CA SER A 658 -26.13 -3.42 10.07
C SER A 658 -26.53 -3.22 11.52
N VAL A 659 -27.17 -2.10 11.84
CA VAL A 659 -27.70 -1.81 13.20
C VAL A 659 -28.88 -2.73 13.52
N ALA A 660 -29.75 -2.97 12.55
CA ALA A 660 -30.88 -3.89 12.71
C ALA A 660 -30.41 -5.33 12.98
N ASN A 661 -29.34 -5.77 12.31
CA ASN A 661 -28.76 -7.11 12.48
C ASN A 661 -27.95 -7.24 13.77
N ASN A 662 -27.18 -6.20 14.12
CA ASN A 662 -26.38 -6.16 15.34
C ASN A 662 -26.36 -4.72 15.91
N PRO A 663 -27.11 -4.46 16.99
CA PRO A 663 -27.20 -3.14 17.63
C PRO A 663 -25.86 -2.57 18.13
N ASP A 664 -24.85 -3.41 18.39
CA ASP A 664 -23.52 -2.95 18.81
C ASP A 664 -22.82 -2.12 17.73
N ASN A 665 -23.27 -2.22 16.47
CA ASN A 665 -22.77 -1.42 15.37
C ASN A 665 -23.26 0.04 15.38
N LEU A 666 -24.24 0.41 16.21
CA LEU A 666 -24.93 1.72 16.14
C LEU A 666 -23.97 2.90 16.07
N GLU A 667 -23.00 3.00 16.99
CA GLU A 667 -22.11 4.17 17.04
C GLU A 667 -21.25 4.30 15.79
N SER A 668 -20.75 3.18 15.27
CA SER A 668 -19.89 3.15 14.10
C SER A 668 -20.70 3.35 12.80
N ALA A 669 -21.84 2.67 12.68
CA ALA A 669 -22.76 2.81 11.56
C ALA A 669 -23.28 4.25 11.43
N ASP A 670 -23.65 4.89 12.54
CA ASP A 670 -24.10 6.29 12.55
C ASP A 670 -22.98 7.26 12.13
N HIS A 671 -21.73 6.99 12.53
CA HIS A 671 -20.57 7.77 12.11
C HIS A 671 -20.41 7.75 10.59
N TYR A 672 -20.37 6.56 9.97
CA TYR A 672 -20.17 6.47 8.53
C TYR A 672 -21.41 6.83 7.71
N ALA A 673 -22.63 6.62 8.23
CA ALA A 673 -23.86 7.12 7.62
C ALA A 673 -23.89 8.66 7.59
N ALA A 674 -23.45 9.33 8.67
CA ALA A 674 -23.30 10.78 8.69
C ALA A 674 -22.27 11.28 7.66
N MET A 675 -21.15 10.57 7.48
CA MET A 675 -20.18 10.88 6.41
C MET A 675 -20.79 10.70 5.02
N ALA A 676 -21.56 9.62 4.78
CA ALA A 676 -22.24 9.39 3.50
C ALA A 676 -23.27 10.50 3.18
N LEU A 677 -24.01 10.98 4.18
CA LEU A 677 -24.93 12.12 4.04
C LEU A 677 -24.18 13.41 3.67
N ALA A 678 -23.04 13.69 4.32
CA ALA A 678 -22.19 14.83 3.95
C ALA A 678 -21.63 14.70 2.51
N GLY A 679 -21.24 13.49 2.10
CA GLY A 679 -20.85 13.18 0.72
C GLY A 679 -21.96 13.45 -0.29
N ARG A 680 -23.21 13.03 -0.01
CA ARG A 680 -24.39 13.37 -0.84
C ARG A 680 -24.60 14.87 -0.92
N ALA A 681 -24.49 15.59 0.21
CA ALA A 681 -24.60 17.04 0.22
C ALA A 681 -23.56 17.70 -0.68
N ARG A 682 -22.32 17.22 -0.65
CA ARG A 682 -21.22 17.71 -1.49
C ARG A 682 -21.54 17.54 -2.98
N VAL A 683 -22.01 16.35 -3.38
CA VAL A 683 -22.39 16.08 -4.77
C VAL A 683 -23.58 16.94 -5.21
N LEU A 684 -24.61 17.08 -4.38
CA LEU A 684 -25.79 17.92 -4.68
C LEU A 684 -25.40 19.40 -4.82
N MET A 685 -24.52 19.90 -3.95
CA MET A 685 -23.98 21.25 -4.04
C MET A 685 -23.21 21.46 -5.35
N GLU A 686 -22.42 20.47 -5.76
CA GLU A 686 -21.67 20.51 -7.01
C GLU A 686 -22.57 20.47 -8.25
N LEU A 687 -23.74 19.82 -8.16
CA LEU A 687 -24.82 19.85 -9.15
C LEU A 687 -25.68 21.13 -9.09
N GLY A 688 -25.39 22.08 -8.20
CA GLY A 688 -26.17 23.30 -8.00
C GLY A 688 -27.53 23.09 -7.30
N ARG A 689 -27.80 21.89 -6.79
CA ARG A 689 -29.02 21.53 -6.06
C ARG A 689 -28.88 21.93 -4.58
N LEU A 690 -28.83 23.24 -4.32
CA LEU A 690 -28.49 23.79 -3.00
C LEU A 690 -29.47 23.39 -1.89
N GLU A 691 -30.77 23.42 -2.16
CA GLU A 691 -31.80 23.11 -1.15
C GLU A 691 -31.72 21.64 -0.66
N PRO A 692 -31.68 20.62 -1.55
CA PRO A 692 -31.35 19.26 -1.14
C PRO A 692 -30.01 19.12 -0.42
N ALA A 693 -28.97 19.84 -0.86
CA ALA A 693 -27.66 19.77 -0.21
C ALA A 693 -27.71 20.26 1.25
N VAL A 694 -28.51 21.29 1.55
CA VAL A 694 -28.71 21.77 2.93
C VAL A 694 -29.40 20.71 3.77
N ALA A 695 -30.43 20.06 3.24
CA ALA A 695 -31.15 19.01 3.95
C ALA A 695 -30.24 17.81 4.31
N GLU A 696 -29.33 17.41 3.40
CA GLU A 696 -28.38 16.32 3.66
C GLU A 696 -27.34 16.70 4.73
N ILE A 697 -26.88 17.96 4.80
CA ILE A 697 -25.99 18.44 5.87
C ILE A 697 -26.70 18.46 7.23
N GLU A 698 -27.94 18.96 7.27
CA GLU A 698 -28.76 18.92 8.47
C GLU A 698 -28.94 17.48 8.95
N ALA A 699 -29.24 16.54 8.04
CA ALA A 699 -29.36 15.12 8.35
C ALA A 699 -28.05 14.50 8.84
N SER A 700 -26.92 14.84 8.22
CA SER A 700 -25.58 14.38 8.62
C SER A 700 -25.26 14.77 10.07
N PHE A 701 -25.41 16.06 10.40
CA PHE A 701 -25.13 16.57 11.74
C PHE A 701 -26.14 16.07 12.77
N ALA A 702 -27.40 15.88 12.38
CA ALA A 702 -28.41 15.27 13.26
C ALA A 702 -28.12 13.79 13.54
N ARG A 703 -27.61 13.03 12.55
CA ARG A 703 -27.29 11.61 12.72
C ARG A 703 -26.11 11.40 13.66
N ARG A 704 -25.01 12.12 13.46
CA ARG A 704 -23.81 12.03 14.33
C ARG A 704 -22.99 13.33 14.32
N PRO A 705 -23.25 14.27 15.26
CA PRO A 705 -22.49 15.52 15.36
C PRO A 705 -20.98 15.31 15.50
N GLN A 706 -20.56 14.23 16.18
CA GLN A 706 -19.14 13.92 16.42
C GLN A 706 -18.37 13.51 15.15
N ALA A 707 -19.07 13.21 14.05
CA ALA A 707 -18.47 12.88 12.76
C ALA A 707 -18.29 14.11 11.84
N ALA A 708 -18.72 15.30 12.26
CA ALA A 708 -18.78 16.48 11.39
C ALA A 708 -17.38 16.94 10.88
N ASP A 709 -16.33 16.71 11.66
CA ASP A 709 -14.93 16.99 11.33
C ASP A 709 -14.18 15.80 10.71
N ALA A 710 -14.82 14.63 10.62
CA ALA A 710 -14.21 13.45 10.03
C ALA A 710 -13.93 13.69 8.55
N LEU A 711 -12.71 13.37 8.13
CA LEU A 711 -12.28 13.51 6.74
C LEU A 711 -12.73 12.30 5.94
N ASP A 712 -13.35 12.55 4.79
CA ASP A 712 -13.63 11.53 3.79
C ASP A 712 -12.35 11.10 3.05
N GLY A 713 -12.49 10.15 2.11
CA GLY A 713 -11.39 9.70 1.27
C GLY A 713 -10.79 10.78 0.36
N LEU A 714 -11.33 12.00 0.36
CA LEU A 714 -10.89 13.16 -0.41
C LEU A 714 -10.43 14.31 0.50
N ASN A 715 -10.16 14.03 1.78
CA ASN A 715 -9.76 15.03 2.78
C ASN A 715 -10.78 16.16 2.97
N LEU A 716 -12.07 15.89 2.74
CA LEU A 716 -13.16 16.83 3.00
C LEU A 716 -13.98 16.35 4.19
N SER A 717 -14.38 17.29 5.06
CA SER A 717 -15.29 17.01 6.17
C SER A 717 -16.72 17.50 5.88
N GLY A 718 -17.66 17.05 6.71
CA GLY A 718 -19.03 17.60 6.72
C GLY A 718 -19.03 19.11 6.98
N VAL A 719 -18.17 19.58 7.89
CA VAL A 719 -17.99 21.03 8.17
C VAL A 719 -17.45 21.77 6.96
N ALA A 720 -16.41 21.26 6.28
CA ALA A 720 -15.87 21.91 5.09
C ALA A 720 -16.93 22.00 3.98
N THR A 721 -17.74 20.94 3.81
CA THR A 721 -18.86 20.92 2.86
C THR A 721 -19.94 21.93 3.25
N ALA A 722 -20.33 22.01 4.52
CA ALA A 722 -21.29 23.00 5.02
C ALA A 722 -20.80 24.44 4.79
N GLN A 723 -19.53 24.74 5.08
CA GLN A 723 -18.97 26.07 4.86
C GLN A 723 -18.98 26.46 3.38
N ALA A 724 -18.59 25.55 2.48
CA ALA A 724 -18.65 25.76 1.04
C ALA A 724 -20.10 25.96 0.56
N LEU A 725 -21.05 25.20 1.11
CA LEU A 725 -22.47 25.30 0.78
C LEU A 725 -23.06 26.63 1.23
N ARG A 726 -22.75 27.09 2.45
CA ARG A 726 -23.14 28.41 2.97
C ARG A 726 -22.62 29.53 2.06
N TYR A 727 -21.36 29.45 1.64
CA TYR A 727 -20.78 30.42 0.72
C TYR A 727 -21.50 30.43 -0.63
N ARG A 728 -21.76 29.26 -1.23
CA ARG A 728 -22.50 29.15 -2.50
C ARG A 728 -23.94 29.65 -2.39
N ALA A 729 -24.64 29.36 -1.29
CA ALA A 729 -25.99 29.86 -1.03
C ALA A 729 -26.03 31.40 -0.96
N ASN A 730 -25.06 32.02 -0.26
CA ASN A 730 -24.93 33.48 -0.23
C ASN A 730 -24.69 34.08 -1.62
N ARG A 731 -23.80 33.47 -2.43
CA ARG A 731 -23.55 33.92 -3.80
C ARG A 731 -24.75 33.77 -4.73
N ALA A 732 -25.61 32.79 -4.47
CA ALA A 732 -26.86 32.58 -5.20
C ALA A 732 -28.02 33.42 -4.64
N GLU A 733 -27.76 34.35 -3.71
CA GLU A 733 -28.75 35.17 -3.02
C GLU A 733 -29.83 34.36 -2.27
N ARG A 734 -29.52 33.10 -1.93
CA ARG A 734 -30.36 32.19 -1.14
C ARG A 734 -30.03 32.32 0.35
N VAL A 735 -30.32 33.50 0.92
CA VAL A 735 -30.01 33.84 2.31
C VAL A 735 -30.70 32.89 3.30
N ASP A 736 -31.90 32.43 2.96
CA ASP A 736 -32.65 31.43 3.71
C ASP A 736 -31.85 30.12 3.90
N LEU A 737 -31.21 29.64 2.83
CA LEU A 737 -30.39 28.43 2.86
C LEU A 737 -29.09 28.66 3.64
N ALA A 738 -28.44 29.81 3.45
CA ALA A 738 -27.22 30.14 4.19
C ALA A 738 -27.46 30.19 5.71
N HIS A 739 -28.60 30.74 6.14
CA HIS A 739 -29.00 30.77 7.55
C HIS A 739 -29.25 29.37 8.12
N ARG A 740 -29.88 28.47 7.36
CA ARG A 740 -30.07 27.07 7.77
C ARG A 740 -28.75 26.33 7.97
N VAL A 741 -27.83 26.48 7.02
CA VAL A 741 -26.49 25.89 7.16
C VAL A 741 -25.75 26.47 8.37
N GLN A 742 -25.86 27.78 8.61
CA GLN A 742 -25.29 28.39 9.81
C GLN A 742 -25.86 27.79 11.09
N ALA A 743 -27.19 27.66 11.18
CA ALA A 743 -27.85 27.06 12.33
C ALA A 743 -27.40 25.61 12.56
N ALA A 744 -27.19 24.84 11.49
CA ALA A 744 -26.65 23.48 11.57
C ALA A 744 -25.19 23.45 12.06
N LEU A 745 -24.38 24.44 11.69
CA LEU A 745 -23.00 24.58 12.21
C LEU A 745 -22.98 24.99 13.69
N ASP A 746 -23.88 25.88 14.10
CA ASP A 746 -23.91 26.45 15.46
C ASP A 746 -24.25 25.41 16.55
N VAL A 747 -24.84 24.27 16.19
CA VAL A 747 -25.13 23.18 17.13
C VAL A 747 -23.98 22.19 17.32
N LEU A 748 -22.93 22.28 16.50
CA LEU A 748 -21.79 21.38 16.60
C LEU A 748 -20.85 21.76 17.76
N PRO A 749 -20.17 20.79 18.38
CA PRO A 749 -19.11 21.08 19.35
C PRO A 749 -17.98 21.93 18.73
N ASN A 750 -17.42 22.87 19.50
CA ASN A 750 -16.41 23.82 19.00
C ASN A 750 -15.15 23.13 18.43
N ASP A 751 -14.74 22.01 19.00
CA ASP A 751 -13.58 21.22 18.54
C ASP A 751 -13.81 20.65 17.14
N LYS A 752 -15.08 20.46 16.73
CA LYS A 752 -15.48 19.96 15.41
C LYS A 752 -15.50 21.03 14.33
N LEU A 753 -15.47 22.31 14.71
CA LEU A 753 -15.43 23.43 13.77
C LEU A 753 -14.02 23.83 13.38
N LEU A 754 -13.00 23.21 13.98
CA LEU A 754 -11.61 23.51 13.70
C LEU A 754 -11.24 23.05 12.26
N PRO A 755 -10.39 23.80 11.54
CA PRO A 755 -9.85 23.37 10.25
C PRO A 755 -9.18 22.00 10.34
N ALA A 756 -9.00 21.32 9.20
CA ALA A 756 -8.28 20.04 9.20
C ALA A 756 -6.84 20.23 9.72
N PRO A 757 -6.19 19.22 10.32
CA PRO A 757 -4.85 19.36 10.87
C PRO A 757 -3.81 19.92 9.88
N PHE A 758 -3.92 19.57 8.59
CA PHE A 758 -3.03 20.07 7.53
C PHE A 758 -3.22 21.56 7.22
N ASP A 759 -4.39 22.14 7.51
CA ASP A 759 -4.66 23.57 7.35
C ASP A 759 -4.17 24.40 8.55
N ARG A 760 -3.86 23.75 9.69
CA ARG A 760 -3.43 24.44 10.92
C ARG A 760 -1.94 24.71 10.97
N VAL A 761 -1.14 23.94 10.23
CA VAL A 761 0.31 24.08 10.20
C VAL A 761 0.67 25.15 9.17
N GLY A 762 0.98 26.36 9.64
CA GLY A 762 1.57 27.39 8.78
C GLY A 762 2.91 26.91 8.20
N PRO A 763 3.38 27.48 7.06
CA PRO A 763 4.65 27.07 6.47
C PRO A 763 5.76 27.16 7.52
N ALA A 764 6.44 26.05 7.78
CA ALA A 764 7.57 26.01 8.71
C ALA A 764 8.59 27.06 8.28
N THR A 765 8.86 28.04 9.14
CA THR A 765 9.90 29.03 8.93
C THR A 765 11.25 28.31 8.92
N ARG A 766 11.88 28.23 7.74
CA ARG A 766 13.21 27.61 7.58
C ARG A 766 14.23 28.29 8.51
N SER A 767 14.94 27.48 9.29
CA SER A 767 16.27 27.85 9.79
C SER A 767 17.25 27.82 8.62
N ALA A 768 18.09 28.85 8.49
CA ALA A 768 18.98 29.07 7.37
C ALA A 768 20.20 28.12 7.31
N ASP A 769 20.38 27.23 8.29
CA ASP A 769 21.63 26.48 8.50
C ASP A 769 21.65 25.05 7.93
N GLY A 770 20.67 24.66 7.12
CA GLY A 770 20.50 23.27 6.66
C GLY A 770 21.36 22.81 5.47
N ARG A 771 22.42 23.52 5.05
CA ARG A 771 23.27 23.08 3.93
C ARG A 771 24.47 22.27 4.43
N ARG A 772 24.37 20.93 4.38
CA ARG A 772 25.55 20.05 4.40
C ARG A 772 26.14 20.00 2.98
N PRO A 773 27.46 20.20 2.80
CA PRO A 773 28.12 19.92 1.54
C PRO A 773 28.19 18.40 1.32
N LEU A 774 27.70 17.92 0.18
CA LEU A 774 27.99 16.59 -0.34
C LEU A 774 29.31 16.64 -1.11
N GLY A 775 30.26 15.78 -0.76
CA GLY A 775 31.48 15.56 -1.56
C GLY A 775 32.78 15.62 -0.76
N GLN A 776 33.05 14.60 0.06
CA GLN A 776 34.41 14.12 0.29
C GLN A 776 34.34 12.62 0.57
N ASP A 777 34.69 11.84 -0.45
CA ASP A 777 35.16 10.47 -0.33
C ASP A 777 36.40 10.47 0.58
N ASP A 778 36.23 10.06 1.84
CA ASP A 778 37.34 9.60 2.66
C ASP A 778 37.31 8.08 2.65
N GLY A 779 38.03 7.51 1.67
CA GLY A 779 38.58 6.18 1.83
C GLY A 779 39.62 6.20 2.96
N ASN A 780 39.42 5.38 3.99
CA ASN A 780 40.54 4.87 4.78
C ASN A 780 40.20 3.57 5.53
N ASP A 781 41.20 2.71 5.59
CA ASP A 781 41.25 1.35 6.13
C ASP A 781 40.86 1.22 7.61
N GLY A 782 40.24 0.08 7.94
CA GLY A 782 39.97 -0.37 9.32
C GLY A 782 38.99 -1.53 9.42
#